data_AF-A0A6N2MUL8-F1
#
_entry.id   AF-A0A6N2MUL8-F1
#
_cell.length_a   1.000
_cell.length_b   1.000
_cell.length_c   1.000
_cell.angle_alpha   90.00
_cell.angle_beta   90.00
_cell.angle_gamma   90.00
#
_symmetry.space_group_name_H-M   'P 1'
#
loop_
_entity.id
_entity.type
_entity.pdbx_description
1 polymer ?
#
loop_
_entity_poly.entity_id
_entity_poly.type
_entity_poly.pdbx_seq_one_letter_code
_entity_poly.pdbx_strand_id
1 'polypeptide(L)'
;IENEYGNVMGPYGEAGKSYVKWCAQMAVAQNTGVPWIMCQQSDAPSTVINTCNGFYCDAFTPNNPKNPKIWTENWTGWFKKWGQKDPHRTAEDLAFSVARFFPAQWSVAELLHGNLNQPKWGHLKKLHAALKLGEKILTNSTVKTANYSDGWVELTTFTSNINGERLCFLSNTKMDDVNVDLQQDGNYSVPAWSVSILQDCNQEIYNTAKVNVQTSLIVKKLQENDTPQKLSWEWAPEPTKAALLGRGGFKATQLLEQKAATNDQSDYLWYMTRVVNNGTSMKNVTLRVKYSGQFLHAFVNGKEIGSQHDYSFTFEKPALLKPGRNIISLLSATVGLQNYGEFFDEGTEGIAGGPVELIDSGITTDLSSNEWSYKVGLIGEGRRFYNPHSGHAKWVSGNLPVGSAMTWYKTTFQAPSGTEPVVVDLQGMGKGHAWVNGNSLGRFWPTLTADPNGCDGKCDYRGQYKENKCLSNCGNPTQRWYHVPRSFLNNGPNTLILFEEIGGNPSNFTATETICGNAYEGTTLELSCNGGRRTISDIQFASFGDPQGSTCGSFQRGSVEASSSLSAVEKINTCNGFYCDALHQTIRKIRKYGLKMDWMYHGGTNFGRTSGGPFITTSYDYDAPLDEYGNLNQPKWGHLKKLHAALKLGEKILTNSTVKTANYSDGWVELTTFTSNINGERLCFLSNTKMDDVNVDLQQDGNYSVPAWSVSILQDCNQEIYNTAKVNVQTSLIVKKLQENDTPQKLSWEWAPEPTKAALLGRG
;
A
#
# COMPACT_ATOMS: atom_id res chain seq x y z
N ILE A 1 -19.05 -9.99 12.68
CA ILE A 1 -20.08 -9.02 13.13
C ILE A 1 -19.39 -8.17 14.17
N GLU A 2 -19.53 -6.85 14.09
CA GLU A 2 -18.69 -5.91 14.86
C GLU A 2 -17.18 -6.07 14.55
N ASN A 3 -16.34 -5.13 15.01
CA ASN A 3 -14.89 -5.17 14.78
C ASN A 3 -14.09 -4.76 16.02
N GLU A 4 -13.31 -5.68 16.59
CA GLU A 4 -12.42 -5.47 17.73
C GLU A 4 -13.05 -4.88 19.01
N TYR A 5 -14.38 -4.94 19.15
CA TYR A 5 -15.09 -4.29 20.26
C TYR A 5 -14.63 -4.76 21.65
N GLY A 6 -14.13 -5.99 21.81
CA GLY A 6 -13.52 -6.46 23.05
C GLY A 6 -12.34 -5.61 23.55
N ASN A 7 -11.62 -4.91 22.66
CA ASN A 7 -10.56 -3.97 23.01
C ASN A 7 -11.09 -2.70 23.68
N VAL A 8 -12.32 -2.26 23.33
CA VAL A 8 -12.94 -1.00 23.80
C VAL A 8 -14.17 -1.21 24.69
N MET A 9 -14.57 -2.45 24.96
CA MET A 9 -15.78 -2.78 25.72
C MET A 9 -15.72 -2.36 27.20
N GLY A 10 -14.53 -2.34 27.79
CA GLY A 10 -14.33 -2.12 29.24
C GLY A 10 -15.02 -0.86 29.79
N PRO A 11 -14.77 0.33 29.22
CA PRO A 11 -15.43 1.58 29.62
C PRO A 11 -16.97 1.60 29.52
N TYR A 12 -17.58 0.75 28.67
CA TYR A 12 -19.04 0.62 28.56
C TYR A 12 -19.65 -0.34 29.60
N GLY A 13 -18.83 -1.04 30.40
CA GLY A 13 -19.28 -1.92 31.48
C GLY A 13 -20.30 -2.99 31.05
N GLU A 14 -21.36 -3.17 31.84
CA GLU A 14 -22.42 -4.14 31.54
C GLU A 14 -23.26 -3.79 30.30
N ALA A 15 -23.31 -2.51 29.90
CA ALA A 15 -23.97 -2.12 28.66
C ALA A 15 -23.20 -2.66 27.44
N GLY A 16 -21.86 -2.56 27.46
CA GLY A 16 -21.01 -3.14 26.41
C GLY A 16 -21.14 -4.66 26.28
N LYS A 17 -21.14 -5.38 27.41
CA LYS A 17 -21.38 -6.84 27.42
C LYS A 17 -22.77 -7.21 26.90
N SER A 18 -23.78 -6.39 27.19
CA SER A 18 -25.15 -6.58 26.71
C SER A 18 -25.26 -6.32 25.20
N TYR A 19 -24.56 -5.29 24.71
CA TYR A 19 -24.43 -4.98 23.29
C TYR A 19 -23.76 -6.12 22.50
N VAL A 20 -22.62 -6.65 22.95
CA VAL A 20 -21.94 -7.80 22.30
C VAL A 20 -22.86 -9.01 22.17
N LYS A 21 -23.59 -9.35 23.24
CA LYS A 21 -24.57 -10.45 23.24
C LYS A 21 -25.71 -10.19 22.25
N TRP A 22 -26.24 -8.96 22.21
CA TRP A 22 -27.27 -8.57 21.26
C TRP A 22 -26.76 -8.62 19.80
N CYS A 23 -25.56 -8.11 19.51
CA CYS A 23 -24.95 -8.16 18.19
C CYS A 23 -24.79 -9.60 17.68
N ALA A 24 -24.27 -10.48 18.52
CA ALA A 24 -24.14 -11.90 18.21
C ALA A 24 -25.50 -12.58 17.94
N GLN A 25 -26.50 -12.33 18.79
CA GLN A 25 -27.86 -12.88 18.61
C GLN A 25 -28.52 -12.35 17.33
N MET A 26 -28.43 -11.04 17.08
CA MET A 26 -28.99 -10.37 15.90
C MET A 26 -28.37 -10.90 14.61
N ALA A 27 -27.05 -11.08 14.57
CA ALA A 27 -26.34 -11.63 13.42
C ALA A 27 -26.71 -13.10 13.16
N VAL A 28 -26.70 -13.95 14.19
CA VAL A 28 -27.10 -15.37 14.08
C VAL A 28 -28.56 -15.49 13.63
N ALA A 29 -29.46 -14.62 14.10
CA ALA A 29 -30.87 -14.58 13.70
C ALA A 29 -31.09 -14.26 12.20
N GLN A 30 -30.10 -13.71 11.48
CA GLN A 30 -30.18 -13.53 10.02
C GLN A 30 -30.15 -14.85 9.24
N ASN A 31 -29.82 -15.98 9.90
CA ASN A 31 -29.83 -17.34 9.33
C ASN A 31 -29.13 -17.44 7.95
N THR A 32 -27.92 -16.89 7.86
CA THR A 32 -27.13 -16.77 6.62
C THR A 32 -26.65 -18.11 6.04
N GLY A 33 -26.78 -19.21 6.78
CA GLY A 33 -26.28 -20.53 6.41
C GLY A 33 -24.76 -20.70 6.51
N VAL A 34 -24.04 -19.72 7.05
CA VAL A 34 -22.58 -19.75 7.25
C VAL A 34 -22.21 -19.27 8.67
N PRO A 35 -21.05 -19.67 9.23
CA PRO A 35 -20.63 -19.24 10.56
C PRO A 35 -20.44 -17.72 10.66
N TRP A 36 -20.67 -17.19 11.86
CA TRP A 36 -20.32 -15.82 12.23
C TRP A 36 -19.01 -15.77 13.03
N ILE A 37 -18.26 -14.69 12.84
CA ILE A 37 -17.00 -14.43 13.53
C ILE A 37 -17.01 -13.06 14.25
N MET A 38 -16.21 -12.93 15.32
CA MET A 38 -15.92 -11.68 16.04
C MET A 38 -14.42 -11.60 16.38
N CYS A 39 -13.72 -10.61 15.83
CA CYS A 39 -12.30 -10.38 16.11
C CYS A 39 -12.08 -9.69 17.47
N GLN A 40 -11.02 -10.07 18.16
CA GLN A 40 -10.63 -9.62 19.52
C GLN A 40 -11.75 -9.68 20.57
N GLN A 41 -12.70 -10.62 20.43
CA GLN A 41 -13.83 -10.78 21.36
C GLN A 41 -13.68 -12.05 22.20
N SER A 42 -12.97 -11.98 23.33
CA SER A 42 -12.69 -13.14 24.19
C SER A 42 -13.95 -13.80 24.78
N ASP A 43 -14.99 -13.02 25.04
CA ASP A 43 -16.29 -13.46 25.58
C ASP A 43 -17.38 -13.64 24.50
N ALA A 44 -17.01 -13.79 23.22
CA ALA A 44 -17.96 -14.06 22.14
C ALA A 44 -18.87 -15.28 22.47
N PRO A 45 -20.19 -15.18 22.29
CA PRO A 45 -21.12 -16.29 22.56
C PRO A 45 -20.79 -17.54 21.73
N SER A 46 -21.07 -18.73 22.26
CA SER A 46 -20.70 -20.03 21.65
C SER A 46 -21.28 -20.31 20.26
N THR A 47 -22.24 -19.50 19.79
CA THR A 47 -22.79 -19.52 18.42
C THR A 47 -21.96 -18.71 17.42
N VAL A 48 -20.88 -18.05 17.87
CA VAL A 48 -20.01 -17.17 17.10
C VAL A 48 -18.55 -17.57 17.40
N ILE A 49 -17.69 -17.54 16.39
CA ILE A 49 -16.27 -17.90 16.54
C ILE A 49 -15.48 -16.64 16.89
N ASN A 50 -14.75 -16.63 18.00
CA ASN A 50 -13.81 -15.57 18.30
C ASN A 50 -12.52 -15.74 17.50
N THR A 51 -11.96 -14.63 17.01
CA THR A 51 -10.76 -14.63 16.15
C THR A 51 -9.72 -13.63 16.66
N CYS A 52 -8.48 -13.82 16.23
CA CYS A 52 -7.34 -12.98 16.63
C CYS A 52 -6.92 -12.02 15.51
N ASN A 53 -6.46 -10.84 15.91
CA ASN A 53 -5.81 -9.85 15.06
C ASN A 53 -4.43 -9.51 15.66
N GLY A 54 -3.47 -9.10 14.84
CA GLY A 54 -2.16 -8.67 15.31
C GLY A 54 -1.01 -8.95 14.35
N PHE A 55 0.21 -8.65 14.78
CA PHE A 55 1.44 -9.11 14.12
C PHE A 55 1.72 -10.60 14.36
N TYR A 56 1.23 -11.16 15.47
CA TYR A 56 1.38 -12.57 15.85
C TYR A 56 0.12 -13.08 16.57
N CYS A 57 -0.38 -14.24 16.14
CA CYS A 57 -1.50 -14.94 16.78
C CYS A 57 -1.17 -16.42 17.09
N ASP A 58 0.12 -16.79 17.11
CA ASP A 58 0.59 -18.14 17.42
C ASP A 58 0.22 -18.59 18.84
N ALA A 59 0.19 -17.67 19.81
CA ALA A 59 -0.27 -17.94 21.19
C ALA A 59 -1.81 -17.92 21.38
N PHE A 60 -2.59 -17.43 20.40
CA PHE A 60 -4.05 -17.33 20.53
C PHE A 60 -4.72 -18.71 20.65
N THR A 61 -5.77 -18.80 21.46
CA THR A 61 -6.62 -19.99 21.60
C THR A 61 -8.09 -19.55 21.56
N PRO A 62 -8.96 -20.18 20.75
CA PRO A 62 -10.38 -19.83 20.71
C PRO A 62 -11.06 -20.12 22.07
N ASN A 63 -12.09 -19.36 22.40
CA ASN A 63 -12.77 -19.43 23.70
C ASN A 63 -13.62 -20.71 23.90
N ASN A 64 -13.77 -21.49 22.82
CA ASN A 64 -14.40 -22.80 22.79
C ASN A 64 -13.44 -23.77 22.08
N PRO A 65 -13.00 -24.87 22.70
CA PRO A 65 -12.04 -25.82 22.10
C PRO A 65 -12.60 -26.60 20.90
N LYS A 66 -13.89 -26.45 20.58
CA LYS A 66 -14.50 -26.99 19.34
C LYS A 66 -14.46 -26.01 18.17
N ASN A 67 -14.12 -24.75 18.41
CA ASN A 67 -13.99 -23.75 17.34
C ASN A 67 -12.60 -23.89 16.68
N PRO A 68 -12.48 -23.64 15.37
CA PRO A 68 -11.18 -23.49 14.73
C PRO A 68 -10.46 -22.26 15.29
N LYS A 69 -9.13 -22.31 15.29
CA LYS A 69 -8.29 -21.15 15.59
C LYS A 69 -8.16 -20.29 14.33
N ILE A 70 -8.68 -19.07 14.36
CA ILE A 70 -8.69 -18.17 13.19
C ILE A 70 -7.91 -16.88 13.49
N TRP A 71 -7.05 -16.50 12.54
CA TRP A 71 -6.36 -15.21 12.49
C TRP A 71 -6.99 -14.38 11.36
N THR A 72 -7.74 -13.35 11.72
CA THR A 72 -8.50 -12.50 10.79
C THR A 72 -7.68 -11.35 10.23
N GLU A 73 -6.78 -10.76 11.04
CA GLU A 73 -5.90 -9.69 10.59
C GLU A 73 -4.44 -9.98 10.93
N ASN A 74 -3.69 -10.53 9.98
CA ASN A 74 -2.23 -10.58 10.03
C ASN A 74 -1.68 -9.28 9.48
N TRP A 75 -1.32 -8.33 10.37
CA TRP A 75 -0.91 -7.00 9.96
C TRP A 75 0.38 -7.03 9.12
N THR A 76 0.21 -6.86 7.82
CA THR A 76 1.22 -6.89 6.74
C THR A 76 2.24 -5.77 6.80
N GLY A 77 1.90 -4.69 7.51
CA GLY A 77 2.64 -3.43 7.66
C GLY A 77 1.87 -2.55 8.65
N TRP A 78 1.88 -1.23 8.44
CA TRP A 78 1.03 -0.32 9.20
C TRP A 78 0.63 0.91 8.37
N PHE A 79 -0.42 1.62 8.77
CA PHE A 79 -0.91 2.79 8.02
C PHE A 79 0.04 4.00 8.15
N LYS A 80 -0.04 4.92 7.18
CA LYS A 80 0.67 6.20 7.19
C LYS A 80 -0.15 7.29 7.88
N LYS A 81 0.51 8.15 8.67
CA LYS A 81 -0.03 9.44 9.12
C LYS A 81 0.83 10.60 8.62
N TRP A 82 0.21 11.69 8.19
CA TRP A 82 0.91 12.92 7.77
C TRP A 82 1.91 13.37 8.85
N GLY A 83 3.14 13.70 8.45
CA GLY A 83 4.22 14.09 9.37
C GLY A 83 4.91 12.92 10.10
N GLN A 84 4.42 11.69 9.95
CA GLN A 84 5.06 10.49 10.48
C GLN A 84 5.89 9.78 9.39
N LYS A 85 6.81 8.93 9.87
CA LYS A 85 7.67 8.05 9.07
C LYS A 85 6.86 6.88 8.49
N ASP A 86 7.42 6.20 7.50
CA ASP A 86 6.80 5.07 6.81
C ASP A 86 7.14 3.75 7.55
N PRO A 87 6.18 3.10 8.25
CA PRO A 87 6.38 1.82 8.95
C PRO A 87 6.36 0.58 8.03
N HIS A 88 7.48 -0.13 7.95
CA HIS A 88 7.67 -1.32 7.10
C HIS A 88 7.75 -2.60 7.95
N ARG A 89 7.15 -3.70 7.51
CA ARG A 89 7.31 -5.06 8.08
C ARG A 89 8.01 -5.97 7.08
N THR A 90 9.03 -6.71 7.52
CA THR A 90 9.84 -7.55 6.63
C THR A 90 9.07 -8.77 6.10
N ALA A 91 9.56 -9.34 5.01
CA ALA A 91 8.97 -10.56 4.45
C ALA A 91 9.22 -11.77 5.36
N GLU A 92 10.38 -11.79 5.99
CA GLU A 92 10.91 -12.84 6.86
C GLU A 92 10.09 -12.96 8.13
N ASP A 93 9.82 -11.84 8.81
CA ASP A 93 8.98 -11.83 10.02
C ASP A 93 7.51 -12.15 9.70
N LEU A 94 6.99 -11.63 8.59
CA LEU A 94 5.63 -11.93 8.16
C LEU A 94 5.46 -13.41 7.80
N ALA A 95 6.45 -14.02 7.14
CA ALA A 95 6.47 -15.45 6.86
C ALA A 95 6.66 -16.29 8.15
N PHE A 96 7.52 -15.84 9.07
CA PHE A 96 7.73 -16.46 10.38
C PHE A 96 6.45 -16.51 11.21
N SER A 97 5.73 -15.40 11.31
CA SER A 97 4.50 -15.31 12.10
C SER A 97 3.39 -16.23 11.56
N VAL A 98 3.22 -16.31 10.23
CA VAL A 98 2.32 -17.27 9.57
C VAL A 98 2.78 -18.72 9.80
N ALA A 99 4.07 -19.01 9.62
CA ALA A 99 4.60 -20.35 9.77
C ALA A 99 4.53 -20.88 11.21
N ARG A 100 4.58 -20.01 12.23
CA ARG A 100 4.35 -20.39 13.64
C ARG A 100 2.87 -20.52 14.03
N PHE A 101 1.94 -19.98 13.24
CA PHE A 101 0.51 -20.09 13.53
C PHE A 101 -0.06 -21.50 13.25
N PHE A 102 0.31 -22.10 12.10
CA PHE A 102 -0.20 -23.42 11.67
C PHE A 102 0.14 -24.62 12.58
N PRO A 103 1.33 -24.70 13.22
CA PRO A 103 1.67 -25.71 14.24
C PRO A 103 0.66 -25.86 15.38
N ALA A 104 -0.10 -24.81 15.72
CA ALA A 104 -1.16 -24.90 16.72
C ALA A 104 -2.43 -25.58 16.14
N GLN A 105 -3.02 -26.51 16.90
CA GLN A 105 -4.14 -27.36 16.45
C GLN A 105 -5.31 -26.60 15.81
N TRP A 106 -5.92 -27.23 14.77
CA TRP A 106 -7.14 -26.76 14.08
C TRP A 106 -7.09 -25.28 13.64
N SER A 107 -5.93 -24.83 13.17
CA SER A 107 -5.69 -23.47 12.70
C SER A 107 -6.12 -23.25 11.25
N VAL A 108 -6.93 -22.22 11.02
CA VAL A 108 -7.22 -21.63 9.72
C VAL A 108 -6.60 -20.23 9.71
N ALA A 109 -5.43 -20.08 9.08
CA ALA A 109 -5.02 -18.74 8.62
C ALA A 109 -5.77 -18.47 7.31
N GLU A 110 -6.39 -17.31 7.20
CA GLU A 110 -7.23 -16.97 6.05
C GLU A 110 -6.38 -16.59 4.82
N LEU A 111 -5.74 -17.54 4.15
CA LEU A 111 -4.79 -17.20 3.06
C LEU A 111 -5.48 -16.72 1.77
N LEU A 112 -5.14 -15.53 1.28
CA LEU A 112 -5.69 -14.99 0.03
C LEU A 112 -4.94 -15.46 -1.24
N HIS A 113 -5.68 -15.42 -2.35
CA HIS A 113 -5.12 -15.48 -3.70
C HIS A 113 -5.58 -14.22 -4.46
N GLY A 114 -4.80 -13.15 -4.35
CA GLY A 114 -4.98 -11.93 -5.15
C GLY A 114 -4.35 -12.09 -6.54
N ASN A 115 -5.15 -11.86 -7.58
CA ASN A 115 -4.82 -11.76 -9.02
C ASN A 115 -3.73 -12.69 -9.60
N LEU A 116 -4.18 -13.60 -10.47
CA LEU A 116 -3.32 -14.41 -11.33
C LEU A 116 -2.51 -13.51 -12.28
N ASN A 117 -1.17 -13.61 -12.23
CA ASN A 117 -0.32 -13.01 -13.26
C ASN A 117 0.73 -13.99 -13.82
N GLN A 118 1.16 -13.70 -15.05
CA GLN A 118 2.16 -14.44 -15.81
C GLN A 118 3.57 -14.24 -15.21
N PRO A 119 4.54 -15.14 -15.46
CA PRO A 119 4.39 -16.39 -16.21
C PRO A 119 3.72 -17.51 -15.40
N LYS A 120 3.60 -17.42 -14.06
CA LYS A 120 3.19 -18.58 -13.24
C LYS A 120 1.84 -19.17 -13.66
N TRP A 121 0.85 -18.35 -14.02
CA TRP A 121 -0.43 -18.89 -14.49
C TRP A 121 -0.35 -19.52 -15.88
N GLY A 122 0.37 -18.94 -16.85
CA GLY A 122 0.52 -19.51 -18.19
C GLY A 122 1.43 -20.73 -18.21
N HIS A 123 2.47 -20.74 -17.37
CA HIS A 123 3.35 -21.88 -17.17
C HIS A 123 2.61 -23.03 -16.52
N LEU A 124 1.92 -22.79 -15.39
CA LEU A 124 1.05 -23.80 -14.77
C LEU A 124 -0.15 -24.18 -15.65
N LYS A 125 -0.69 -23.27 -16.47
CA LYS A 125 -1.75 -23.60 -17.44
C LYS A 125 -1.23 -24.45 -18.60
N LYS A 126 -0.01 -24.19 -19.10
CA LYS A 126 0.65 -25.04 -20.12
C LYS A 126 1.00 -26.40 -19.52
N LEU A 127 1.53 -26.46 -18.30
CA LEU A 127 1.72 -27.70 -17.53
C LEU A 127 0.40 -28.46 -17.39
N HIS A 128 -0.65 -27.82 -16.88
CA HIS A 128 -1.96 -28.45 -16.73
C HIS A 128 -2.58 -28.84 -18.08
N ALA A 129 -2.35 -28.10 -19.16
CA ALA A 129 -2.80 -28.48 -20.50
C ALA A 129 -2.03 -29.71 -21.02
N ALA A 130 -0.72 -29.77 -20.83
CA ALA A 130 0.12 -30.91 -21.19
C ALA A 130 -0.27 -32.17 -20.39
N LEU A 131 -0.43 -32.04 -19.07
CA LEU A 131 -0.90 -33.13 -18.20
C LEU A 131 -2.35 -33.55 -18.53
N LYS A 132 -3.23 -32.61 -18.92
CA LYS A 132 -4.61 -32.92 -19.30
C LYS A 132 -4.71 -33.59 -20.67
N LEU A 133 -3.80 -33.27 -21.60
CA LEU A 133 -3.65 -33.99 -22.87
C LEU A 133 -3.25 -35.45 -22.61
N GLY A 134 -2.33 -35.65 -21.65
CA GLY A 134 -1.85 -36.96 -21.21
C GLY A 134 -2.75 -37.75 -20.25
N GLU A 135 -3.86 -37.19 -19.76
CA GLU A 135 -4.63 -37.73 -18.63
C GLU A 135 -5.09 -39.18 -18.83
N LYS A 136 -5.54 -39.53 -20.04
CA LYS A 136 -5.97 -40.91 -20.38
C LYS A 136 -4.81 -41.91 -20.41
N ILE A 137 -3.62 -41.45 -20.80
CA ILE A 137 -2.40 -42.26 -20.84
C ILE A 137 -1.91 -42.48 -19.39
N LEU A 138 -1.80 -41.40 -18.61
CA LEU A 138 -1.37 -41.41 -17.20
C LEU A 138 -2.25 -42.28 -16.28
N THR A 139 -3.53 -42.47 -16.62
CA THR A 139 -4.48 -43.23 -15.78
C THR A 139 -4.64 -44.71 -16.17
N ASN A 140 -4.14 -45.14 -17.35
CA ASN A 140 -4.20 -46.53 -17.77
C ASN A 140 -3.02 -46.88 -18.72
N SER A 141 -1.81 -46.99 -18.15
CA SER A 141 -0.59 -47.26 -18.90
C SER A 141 0.30 -48.30 -18.24
N THR A 142 1.20 -48.86 -19.04
CA THR A 142 2.44 -49.48 -18.56
C THR A 142 3.54 -48.43 -18.52
N VAL A 143 4.30 -48.39 -17.41
CA VAL A 143 5.38 -47.42 -17.20
C VAL A 143 6.73 -48.10 -17.43
N LYS A 144 7.64 -47.42 -18.12
CA LYS A 144 9.05 -47.81 -18.26
C LYS A 144 9.94 -46.61 -17.99
N THR A 145 10.96 -46.78 -17.17
CA THR A 145 12.03 -45.80 -16.97
C THR A 145 13.28 -46.20 -17.76
N ALA A 146 13.99 -45.21 -18.29
CA ALA A 146 15.29 -45.37 -18.93
C ALA A 146 16.23 -44.24 -18.51
N ASN A 147 17.45 -44.59 -18.12
CA ASN A 147 18.43 -43.64 -17.61
C ASN A 147 19.47 -43.30 -18.68
N TYR A 148 19.75 -42.01 -18.80
CA TYR A 148 20.71 -41.42 -19.72
C TYR A 148 21.73 -40.57 -18.93
N SER A 149 22.86 -40.26 -19.56
CA SER A 149 23.86 -39.31 -19.04
C SER A 149 24.30 -39.60 -17.58
N ASP A 150 24.65 -40.85 -17.31
CA ASP A 150 25.09 -41.39 -16.01
C ASP A 150 24.02 -41.37 -14.90
N GLY A 151 22.74 -41.46 -15.26
CA GLY A 151 21.62 -41.50 -14.30
C GLY A 151 21.09 -40.13 -13.89
N TRP A 152 21.61 -39.05 -14.49
CA TRP A 152 21.17 -37.68 -14.23
C TRP A 152 20.05 -37.18 -15.15
N VAL A 153 19.76 -37.92 -16.22
CA VAL A 153 18.56 -37.70 -17.03
C VAL A 153 17.74 -38.98 -17.07
N GLU A 154 16.52 -38.93 -16.55
CA GLU A 154 15.58 -40.04 -16.59
C GLU A 154 14.49 -39.76 -17.62
N LEU A 155 14.23 -40.73 -18.49
CA LEU A 155 13.03 -40.79 -19.32
C LEU A 155 12.02 -41.72 -18.64
N THR A 156 10.94 -41.16 -18.09
CA THR A 156 9.76 -41.94 -17.70
C THR A 156 8.77 -41.97 -18.87
N THR A 157 8.56 -43.16 -19.45
CA THR A 157 7.62 -43.41 -20.55
C THR A 157 6.34 -44.07 -20.03
N PHE A 158 5.21 -43.42 -20.22
CA PHE A 158 3.88 -44.00 -20.01
C PHE A 158 3.30 -44.44 -21.37
N THR A 159 3.03 -45.73 -21.54
CA THR A 159 2.41 -46.29 -22.76
C THR A 159 0.99 -46.72 -22.48
N SER A 160 0.01 -46.12 -23.15
CA SER A 160 -1.42 -46.40 -22.98
C SER A 160 -1.78 -47.85 -23.28
N ASN A 161 -2.42 -48.52 -22.33
CA ASN A 161 -2.88 -49.90 -22.49
C ASN A 161 -4.09 -50.03 -23.44
N ILE A 162 -4.66 -48.90 -23.91
CA ILE A 162 -5.87 -48.86 -24.74
C ILE A 162 -5.53 -48.76 -26.23
N ASN A 163 -4.57 -47.91 -26.58
CA ASN A 163 -4.26 -47.52 -27.96
C ASN A 163 -2.75 -47.39 -28.27
N GLY A 164 -1.87 -47.64 -27.29
CA GLY A 164 -0.41 -47.57 -27.49
C GLY A 164 0.18 -46.15 -27.58
N GLU A 165 -0.64 -45.09 -27.47
CA GLU A 165 -0.17 -43.70 -27.37
C GLU A 165 0.79 -43.54 -26.19
N ARG A 166 1.80 -42.67 -26.35
CA ARG A 166 2.84 -42.48 -25.33
C ARG A 166 2.83 -41.07 -24.76
N LEU A 167 3.19 -40.96 -23.49
CA LEU A 167 3.53 -39.70 -22.85
C LEU A 167 4.85 -39.88 -22.12
N CYS A 168 5.83 -39.05 -22.45
CA CYS A 168 7.16 -39.12 -21.83
C CYS A 168 7.43 -37.90 -20.95
N PHE A 169 8.09 -38.14 -19.82
CA PHE A 169 8.69 -37.11 -18.98
C PHE A 169 10.19 -37.32 -19.03
N LEU A 170 10.90 -36.34 -19.55
CA LEU A 170 12.35 -36.33 -19.64
C LEU A 170 12.88 -35.34 -18.60
N SER A 171 13.33 -35.85 -17.45
CA SER A 171 13.74 -35.07 -16.29
C SER A 171 15.27 -34.97 -16.23
N ASN A 172 15.79 -33.75 -16.32
CA ASN A 172 17.21 -33.46 -16.12
C ASN A 172 17.43 -32.93 -14.70
N THR A 173 18.18 -33.69 -13.89
CA THR A 173 18.58 -33.29 -12.52
C THR A 173 20.01 -32.76 -12.44
N LYS A 174 20.73 -32.64 -13.57
CA LYS A 174 22.01 -31.91 -13.64
C LYS A 174 21.78 -30.39 -13.53
N MET A 175 22.85 -29.72 -13.11
CA MET A 175 22.97 -28.27 -13.05
C MET A 175 23.25 -27.63 -14.42
N ASP A 176 23.52 -28.45 -15.43
CA ASP A 176 23.77 -28.06 -16.82
C ASP A 176 22.64 -28.55 -17.75
N ASP A 177 22.46 -27.87 -18.87
CA ASP A 177 21.59 -28.32 -19.96
C ASP A 177 22.14 -29.61 -20.58
N VAL A 178 21.32 -30.65 -20.72
CA VAL A 178 21.73 -31.95 -21.28
C VAL A 178 21.01 -32.22 -22.59
N ASN A 179 21.79 -32.57 -23.62
CA ASN A 179 21.27 -33.10 -24.87
C ASN A 179 21.15 -34.62 -24.76
N VAL A 180 19.94 -35.16 -24.94
CA VAL A 180 19.66 -36.59 -24.93
C VAL A 180 19.12 -37.05 -26.28
N ASP A 181 19.67 -38.16 -26.77
CA ASP A 181 19.24 -38.86 -27.98
C ASP A 181 18.28 -40.01 -27.60
N LEU A 182 17.00 -39.87 -27.95
CA LEU A 182 15.96 -40.87 -27.75
C LEU A 182 15.76 -41.77 -29.00
N GLN A 183 16.79 -41.87 -29.85
CA GLN A 183 16.83 -42.67 -31.07
C GLN A 183 15.69 -42.28 -32.04
N GLN A 184 14.70 -43.16 -32.20
CA GLN A 184 13.57 -42.96 -33.12
C GLN A 184 12.64 -41.82 -32.66
N ASP A 185 12.72 -41.43 -31.38
CA ASP A 185 11.90 -40.37 -30.80
C ASP A 185 12.59 -38.98 -30.85
N GLY A 186 13.83 -38.91 -31.31
CA GLY A 186 14.56 -37.67 -31.59
C GLY A 186 15.48 -37.15 -30.48
N ASN A 187 16.12 -36.00 -30.74
CA ASN A 187 17.09 -35.38 -29.85
C ASN A 187 16.49 -34.20 -29.08
N TYR A 188 16.63 -34.19 -27.76
CA TYR A 188 16.09 -33.16 -26.88
C TYR A 188 17.19 -32.44 -26.12
N SER A 189 17.17 -31.11 -26.17
CA SER A 189 17.90 -30.27 -25.23
C SER A 189 17.01 -30.00 -24.02
N VAL A 190 17.38 -30.59 -22.88
CA VAL A 190 16.64 -30.57 -21.62
C VAL A 190 17.39 -29.62 -20.68
N PRO A 191 16.85 -28.42 -20.39
CA PRO A 191 17.54 -27.47 -19.55
C PRO A 191 17.89 -28.01 -18.17
N ALA A 192 18.91 -27.41 -17.54
CA ALA A 192 19.28 -27.67 -16.15
C ALA A 192 18.05 -27.67 -15.22
N TRP A 193 18.02 -28.63 -14.29
CA TRP A 193 16.97 -28.76 -13.27
C TRP A 193 15.53 -28.67 -13.82
N SER A 194 15.26 -29.35 -14.93
CA SER A 194 13.99 -29.23 -15.65
C SER A 194 13.37 -30.56 -16.08
N VAL A 195 12.06 -30.54 -16.30
CA VAL A 195 11.30 -31.67 -16.86
C VAL A 195 10.65 -31.21 -18.15
N SER A 196 11.02 -31.84 -19.26
CA SER A 196 10.31 -31.75 -20.53
C SER A 196 9.19 -32.80 -20.57
N ILE A 197 7.97 -32.37 -20.89
CA ILE A 197 6.84 -33.26 -21.17
C ILE A 197 6.75 -33.41 -22.69
N LEU A 198 6.86 -34.65 -23.15
CA LEU A 198 6.86 -35.01 -24.56
C LEU A 198 5.58 -35.77 -24.92
N GLN A 199 4.78 -35.24 -25.82
CA GLN A 199 3.67 -35.98 -26.45
C GLN A 199 4.25 -37.02 -27.41
N ASP A 200 3.68 -38.23 -27.40
CA ASP A 200 4.10 -39.40 -28.19
C ASP A 200 5.61 -39.73 -28.10
N CYS A 201 6.25 -39.22 -27.03
CA CYS A 201 7.69 -39.15 -26.78
C CYS A 201 8.51 -38.39 -27.83
N ASN A 202 7.89 -37.82 -28.87
CA ASN A 202 8.57 -37.19 -30.01
C ASN A 202 8.26 -35.68 -30.20
N GLN A 203 7.48 -35.06 -29.30
CA GLN A 203 7.14 -33.63 -29.37
C GLN A 203 7.14 -32.96 -27.98
N GLU A 204 8.08 -32.05 -27.70
CA GLU A 204 8.07 -31.25 -26.46
C GLU A 204 6.88 -30.28 -26.44
N ILE A 205 5.91 -30.55 -25.57
CA ILE A 205 4.70 -29.72 -25.38
C ILE A 205 4.82 -28.76 -24.20
N TYR A 206 5.76 -29.01 -23.30
CA TYR A 206 6.06 -28.17 -22.13
C TYR A 206 7.45 -28.49 -21.56
N ASN A 207 8.15 -27.50 -21.00
CA ASN A 207 9.32 -27.71 -20.16
C ASN A 207 9.26 -26.79 -18.93
N THR A 208 9.69 -27.26 -17.76
CA THR A 208 9.57 -26.50 -16.50
C THR A 208 10.49 -25.28 -16.38
N ALA A 209 11.60 -25.22 -17.12
CA ALA A 209 12.59 -24.13 -17.06
C ALA A 209 12.49 -23.13 -18.23
N LYS A 210 11.89 -23.51 -19.38
CA LYS A 210 11.66 -22.62 -20.53
C LYS A 210 10.54 -21.60 -20.24
N VAL A 211 10.85 -20.57 -19.45
CA VAL A 211 9.93 -19.54 -18.93
C VAL A 211 10.16 -18.18 -19.61
N ASN A 212 9.12 -17.64 -20.25
CA ASN A 212 9.11 -16.25 -20.74
C ASN A 212 8.19 -15.38 -19.85
N VAL A 213 8.72 -14.33 -19.18
CA VAL A 213 8.09 -13.04 -18.71
C VAL A 213 8.85 -12.43 -17.49
N GLN A 214 8.91 -11.09 -17.40
CA GLN A 214 9.68 -10.20 -16.48
C GLN A 214 8.78 -9.47 -15.43
N THR A 215 9.29 -8.98 -14.26
CA THR A 215 8.52 -8.16 -13.24
C THR A 215 9.43 -7.35 -12.23
N SER A 216 8.92 -6.40 -11.41
CA SER A 216 9.61 -5.17 -10.85
C SER A 216 9.13 -4.59 -9.45
N LEU A 217 9.87 -3.66 -8.74
CA LEU A 217 9.55 -2.91 -7.45
C LEU A 217 9.83 -1.37 -7.34
N ILE A 218 8.98 -0.53 -6.74
CA ILE A 218 9.17 0.95 -6.76
C ILE A 218 10.44 1.49 -6.03
N VAL A 219 11.35 2.15 -6.77
CA VAL A 219 12.42 3.02 -6.23
C VAL A 219 12.27 4.48 -6.69
N LYS A 220 12.67 5.40 -5.81
CA LYS A 220 12.43 6.84 -5.89
C LYS A 220 13.78 7.59 -5.98
N LYS A 221 14.05 8.30 -7.08
CA LYS A 221 15.10 9.33 -7.16
C LYS A 221 14.77 10.39 -8.23
N LEU A 222 15.66 11.37 -8.40
CA LEU A 222 15.55 12.54 -9.28
C LEU A 222 16.93 12.85 -9.88
N GLN A 223 16.96 13.41 -11.10
CA GLN A 223 18.16 13.93 -11.77
C GLN A 223 17.78 15.17 -12.62
N GLU A 224 18.76 15.93 -13.12
CA GLU A 224 18.54 17.37 -13.36
C GLU A 224 18.20 17.78 -14.81
N ASN A 225 18.13 16.84 -15.76
CA ASN A 225 18.24 17.17 -17.20
C ASN A 225 17.04 16.86 -18.12
N ASP A 226 15.96 16.25 -17.63
CA ASP A 226 14.71 16.20 -18.41
C ASP A 226 13.93 17.50 -18.20
N THR A 227 13.50 18.15 -19.29
CA THR A 227 12.54 19.27 -19.25
C THR A 227 11.11 18.72 -19.33
N PRO A 228 10.39 18.53 -18.22
CA PRO A 228 9.01 18.09 -18.27
C PRO A 228 8.16 19.05 -19.10
N GLN A 229 7.20 18.48 -19.83
CA GLN A 229 6.22 19.26 -20.58
C GLN A 229 5.47 20.19 -19.60
N LYS A 230 5.78 21.49 -19.67
CA LYS A 230 5.31 22.47 -18.70
C LYS A 230 3.80 22.60 -18.78
N LEU A 231 3.09 22.03 -17.81
CA LEU A 231 1.64 22.10 -17.71
C LEU A 231 1.19 23.57 -17.68
N SER A 232 0.21 23.89 -18.53
CA SER A 232 -0.37 25.23 -18.65
C SER A 232 -1.46 25.41 -17.61
N TRP A 233 -1.13 26.15 -16.55
CA TRP A 233 -2.03 26.36 -15.42
C TRP A 233 -2.92 27.59 -15.59
N GLU A 234 -4.19 27.39 -15.25
CA GLU A 234 -5.17 28.43 -14.93
C GLU A 234 -5.42 28.42 -13.42
N TRP A 235 -5.88 29.54 -12.89
CA TRP A 235 -6.20 29.67 -11.47
C TRP A 235 -7.45 30.49 -11.20
N ALA A 236 -8.05 30.32 -10.02
CA ALA A 236 -9.12 31.17 -9.52
C ALA A 236 -9.01 31.28 -7.98
N PRO A 237 -9.18 32.47 -7.39
CA PRO A 237 -9.19 32.61 -5.93
C PRO A 237 -10.47 31.99 -5.36
N GLU A 238 -10.38 31.34 -4.20
CA GLU A 238 -11.57 30.95 -3.44
C GLU A 238 -12.40 32.20 -3.08
N PRO A 239 -13.71 32.26 -3.40
CA PRO A 239 -14.52 33.46 -3.18
C PRO A 239 -14.92 33.68 -1.70
N THR A 240 -13.93 33.75 -0.81
CA THR A 240 -14.02 33.93 0.66
C THR A 240 -14.70 35.24 1.10
N LYS A 241 -14.81 36.25 0.21
CA LYS A 241 -15.29 37.61 0.52
C LYS A 241 -16.61 37.66 1.31
N ALA A 242 -17.53 36.72 1.08
CA ALA A 242 -18.77 36.66 1.86
C ALA A 242 -18.52 36.24 3.32
N ALA A 243 -17.71 35.20 3.54
CA ALA A 243 -17.35 34.71 4.86
C ALA A 243 -16.52 35.75 5.64
N LEU A 244 -15.52 36.36 5.00
CA LEU A 244 -14.70 37.43 5.60
C LEU A 244 -15.49 38.71 5.97
N LEU A 245 -16.72 38.86 5.45
CA LEU A 245 -17.67 39.92 5.82
C LEU A 245 -18.72 39.47 6.86
N GLY A 246 -18.54 38.28 7.47
CA GLY A 246 -19.45 37.71 8.45
C GLY A 246 -20.85 37.45 7.89
N ARG A 247 -20.91 36.82 6.71
CA ARG A 247 -22.13 36.37 6.02
C ARG A 247 -22.10 34.84 5.85
N GLY A 248 -22.61 34.13 6.84
CA GLY A 248 -22.83 32.68 6.79
C GLY A 248 -24.21 32.29 6.23
N GLY A 249 -24.48 30.98 6.20
CA GLY A 249 -25.78 30.40 5.87
C GLY A 249 -26.76 30.34 7.05
N PHE A 250 -26.25 30.27 8.28
CA PHE A 250 -27.06 30.29 9.51
C PHE A 250 -26.30 30.97 10.67
N LYS A 251 -26.91 31.02 11.86
CA LYS A 251 -26.35 31.61 13.08
C LYS A 251 -26.71 30.83 14.35
N ALA A 252 -25.93 31.01 15.40
CA ALA A 252 -26.25 30.61 16.77
C ALA A 252 -25.66 31.60 17.79
N THR A 253 -26.17 31.66 19.02
CA THR A 253 -25.63 32.47 20.14
C THR A 253 -24.67 31.68 21.03
N GLN A 254 -24.01 30.68 20.44
CA GLN A 254 -23.04 29.79 21.08
C GLN A 254 -22.08 29.22 20.02
N LEU A 255 -20.93 28.74 20.48
CA LEU A 255 -19.97 28.00 19.66
C LEU A 255 -20.45 26.57 19.42
N LEU A 256 -20.66 26.20 18.16
CA LEU A 256 -21.09 24.87 17.75
C LEU A 256 -19.88 23.95 17.49
N GLU A 257 -19.99 22.69 17.90
CA GLU A 257 -19.06 21.62 17.53
C GLU A 257 -19.13 21.33 16.01
N GLN A 258 -17.99 21.01 15.40
CA GLN A 258 -17.88 20.97 13.94
C GLN A 258 -18.64 19.80 13.31
N LYS A 259 -18.57 18.57 13.84
CA LYS A 259 -19.31 17.43 13.28
C LYS A 259 -20.81 17.68 13.28
N ALA A 260 -21.36 18.21 14.36
CA ALA A 260 -22.76 18.57 14.49
C ALA A 260 -23.19 19.69 13.53
N ALA A 261 -22.30 20.67 13.26
CA ALA A 261 -22.58 21.78 12.36
C ALA A 261 -22.39 21.45 10.86
N THR A 262 -21.48 20.54 10.49
CA THR A 262 -21.21 20.16 9.09
C THR A 262 -21.91 18.88 8.65
N ASN A 263 -22.27 18.00 9.59
CA ASN A 263 -22.65 16.60 9.34
C ASN A 263 -21.68 15.89 8.38
N ASP A 264 -20.37 16.16 8.57
CA ASP A 264 -19.27 15.76 7.69
C ASP A 264 -19.55 15.96 6.18
N GLN A 265 -20.22 17.06 5.79
CA GLN A 265 -20.45 17.35 4.35
C GLN A 265 -19.23 17.99 3.66
N SER A 266 -18.38 18.66 4.44
CA SER A 266 -17.08 19.20 4.02
C SER A 266 -16.14 19.19 5.22
N ASP A 267 -14.84 19.14 4.94
CA ASP A 267 -13.81 19.27 5.97
C ASP A 267 -13.78 20.67 6.59
N TYR A 268 -14.39 21.68 5.94
CA TYR A 268 -14.28 23.08 6.30
C TYR A 268 -15.53 23.63 7.00
N LEU A 269 -15.35 24.40 8.07
CA LEU A 269 -16.40 25.18 8.74
C LEU A 269 -15.92 26.59 9.08
N TRP A 270 -16.65 27.60 8.61
CA TRP A 270 -16.45 29.00 8.98
C TRP A 270 -17.24 29.36 10.23
N TYR A 271 -16.56 29.88 11.24
CA TYR A 271 -17.10 30.52 12.44
C TYR A 271 -16.85 32.03 12.35
N MET A 272 -17.90 32.85 12.34
CA MET A 272 -17.76 34.30 12.11
C MET A 272 -18.52 35.11 13.16
N THR A 273 -17.84 36.00 13.88
CA THR A 273 -18.48 36.91 14.85
C THR A 273 -18.10 38.37 14.61
N ARG A 274 -18.81 39.27 15.29
CA ARG A 274 -18.69 40.73 15.18
C ARG A 274 -18.36 41.32 16.53
N VAL A 275 -17.33 42.15 16.59
CA VAL A 275 -16.89 42.82 17.81
C VAL A 275 -16.90 44.32 17.58
N VAL A 276 -17.42 45.09 18.54
CA VAL A 276 -17.42 46.56 18.48
C VAL A 276 -16.31 47.08 19.40
N ASN A 277 -15.34 47.78 18.83
CA ASN A 277 -14.31 48.49 19.57
C ASN A 277 -14.75 49.95 19.76
N ASN A 278 -15.01 50.36 21.01
CA ASN A 278 -15.42 51.73 21.34
C ASN A 278 -14.23 52.68 21.59
N GLY A 279 -12.99 52.18 21.57
CA GLY A 279 -11.78 52.98 21.80
C GLY A 279 -11.05 53.40 20.52
N THR A 280 -10.02 54.23 20.68
CA THR A 280 -9.02 54.47 19.63
C THR A 280 -8.23 53.18 19.40
N SER A 281 -8.05 52.80 18.13
CA SER A 281 -7.42 51.55 17.63
C SER A 281 -6.61 50.77 18.67
N MET A 282 -7.15 49.67 19.19
CA MET A 282 -6.43 48.81 20.13
C MET A 282 -5.31 48.08 19.35
N LYS A 283 -4.05 48.38 19.65
CA LYS A 283 -2.88 47.87 18.91
C LYS A 283 -2.28 46.59 19.48
N ASN A 284 -2.55 46.28 20.75
CA ASN A 284 -1.93 45.17 21.50
C ASN A 284 -2.96 44.10 21.92
N VAL A 285 -4.01 43.89 21.13
CA VAL A 285 -4.99 42.82 21.40
C VAL A 285 -4.46 41.49 20.89
N THR A 286 -4.53 40.44 21.69
CA THR A 286 -4.31 39.06 21.26
C THR A 286 -5.65 38.35 21.10
N LEU A 287 -5.86 37.68 19.97
CA LEU A 287 -6.94 36.71 19.81
C LEU A 287 -6.47 35.35 20.32
N ARG A 288 -7.17 34.81 21.32
CA ARG A 288 -7.01 33.43 21.79
C ARG A 288 -8.20 32.58 21.32
N VAL A 289 -7.93 31.38 20.84
CA VAL A 289 -8.96 30.37 20.53
C VAL A 289 -8.53 29.04 21.12
N LYS A 290 -9.30 28.49 22.06
CA LYS A 290 -9.16 27.08 22.44
C LYS A 290 -9.82 26.22 21.36
N TYR A 291 -9.08 25.26 20.84
CA TYR A 291 -9.44 24.51 19.65
C TYR A 291 -9.22 23.00 19.87
N SER A 292 -10.22 22.21 19.52
CA SER A 292 -10.18 20.74 19.61
C SER A 292 -10.43 20.21 18.20
N GLY A 293 -9.36 20.05 17.42
CA GLY A 293 -9.44 19.63 16.02
C GLY A 293 -8.15 19.87 15.27
N GLN A 294 -8.10 19.51 13.99
CA GLN A 294 -6.83 19.32 13.29
C GLN A 294 -6.15 20.59 12.73
N PHE A 295 -6.91 21.55 12.20
CA PHE A 295 -6.34 22.74 11.55
C PHE A 295 -7.23 23.99 11.71
N LEU A 296 -6.65 25.14 12.05
CA LEU A 296 -7.36 26.42 12.20
C LEU A 296 -6.66 27.55 11.44
N HIS A 297 -7.42 28.35 10.69
CA HIS A 297 -6.98 29.62 10.11
C HIS A 297 -7.76 30.79 10.73
N ALA A 298 -7.10 31.87 11.12
CA ALA A 298 -7.74 33.02 11.75
C ALA A 298 -7.60 34.30 10.91
N PHE A 299 -8.73 34.98 10.70
CA PHE A 299 -8.83 36.23 9.95
C PHE A 299 -9.49 37.33 10.81
N VAL A 300 -8.91 38.52 10.80
CA VAL A 300 -9.44 39.72 11.45
C VAL A 300 -9.61 40.81 10.40
N ASN A 301 -10.83 41.35 10.28
CA ASN A 301 -11.20 42.35 9.28
C ASN A 301 -10.88 41.95 7.82
N GLY A 302 -10.90 40.64 7.52
CA GLY A 302 -10.58 40.08 6.21
C GLY A 302 -9.10 39.89 5.91
N LYS A 303 -8.20 40.21 6.85
CA LYS A 303 -6.78 39.87 6.77
C LYS A 303 -6.49 38.66 7.64
N GLU A 304 -5.73 37.69 7.13
CA GLU A 304 -5.22 36.57 7.92
C GLU A 304 -4.21 37.07 8.98
N ILE A 305 -4.32 36.54 10.20
CA ILE A 305 -3.38 36.79 11.31
C ILE A 305 -2.52 35.58 11.64
N GLY A 306 -2.86 34.40 11.09
CA GLY A 306 -2.08 33.17 11.15
C GLY A 306 -2.96 31.92 11.12
N SER A 307 -2.29 30.79 10.96
CA SER A 307 -2.86 29.44 11.02
C SER A 307 -2.04 28.54 11.96
N GLN A 308 -2.64 27.43 12.39
CA GLN A 308 -2.03 26.43 13.27
C GLN A 308 -2.68 25.06 13.07
N HIS A 309 -1.91 24.00 13.29
CA HIS A 309 -2.38 22.61 13.24
C HIS A 309 -1.75 21.78 14.35
N ASP A 310 -2.55 20.92 14.98
CA ASP A 310 -2.19 19.87 15.95
C ASP A 310 -3.44 19.00 16.17
N TYR A 311 -3.45 18.06 17.11
CA TYR A 311 -4.68 17.35 17.50
C TYR A 311 -5.63 18.20 18.38
N SER A 312 -5.06 19.06 19.22
CA SER A 312 -5.79 19.95 20.14
C SER A 312 -4.83 21.06 20.60
N PHE A 313 -5.23 22.32 20.54
CA PHE A 313 -4.33 23.43 20.83
C PHE A 313 -5.05 24.71 21.26
N THR A 314 -4.27 25.64 21.82
CA THR A 314 -4.69 27.03 22.01
C THR A 314 -3.97 27.88 20.98
N PHE A 315 -4.73 28.49 20.07
CA PHE A 315 -4.20 29.45 19.09
C PHE A 315 -4.10 30.82 19.74
N GLU A 316 -2.94 31.47 19.66
CA GLU A 316 -2.73 32.86 20.10
C GLU A 316 -1.99 33.66 19.02
N LYS A 317 -2.60 34.74 18.53
CA LYS A 317 -1.96 35.70 17.61
C LYS A 317 -2.42 37.14 17.87
N PRO A 318 -1.55 38.16 17.64
CA PRO A 318 -1.95 39.56 17.67
C PRO A 318 -3.05 39.88 16.65
N ALA A 319 -4.05 40.65 17.08
CA ALA A 319 -5.23 41.02 16.31
C ALA A 319 -5.39 42.55 16.26
N LEU A 320 -5.38 43.13 15.05
CA LEU A 320 -5.54 44.58 14.89
C LEU A 320 -7.02 44.97 14.81
N LEU A 321 -7.54 45.57 15.88
CA LEU A 321 -8.93 46.03 15.96
C LEU A 321 -9.05 47.53 15.70
N LYS A 322 -9.64 47.89 14.55
CA LYS A 322 -9.98 49.29 14.21
C LYS A 322 -11.11 49.82 15.11
N PRO A 323 -11.25 51.14 15.26
CA PRO A 323 -12.43 51.73 15.91
C PRO A 323 -13.74 51.29 15.23
N GLY A 324 -14.79 51.13 16.03
CA GLY A 324 -16.10 50.66 15.57
C GLY A 324 -16.14 49.15 15.29
N ARG A 325 -16.86 48.75 14.24
CA ARG A 325 -17.16 47.35 13.96
C ARG A 325 -15.98 46.60 13.33
N ASN A 326 -15.59 45.52 13.99
CA ASN A 326 -14.63 44.51 13.56
C ASN A 326 -15.34 43.20 13.24
N ILE A 327 -14.70 42.36 12.43
CA ILE A 327 -15.16 41.01 12.09
C ILE A 327 -14.02 40.04 12.36
N ILE A 328 -14.30 38.99 13.12
CA ILE A 328 -13.42 37.85 13.33
C ILE A 328 -14.02 36.70 12.52
N SER A 329 -13.21 36.05 11.69
CA SER A 329 -13.60 34.88 10.91
C SER A 329 -12.55 33.80 11.11
N LEU A 330 -12.99 32.63 11.57
CA LEU A 330 -12.15 31.48 11.86
C LEU A 330 -12.58 30.37 10.90
N LEU A 331 -11.63 29.82 10.16
CA LEU A 331 -11.85 28.67 9.28
C LEU A 331 -11.23 27.44 9.94
N SER A 332 -12.13 26.60 10.44
CA SER A 332 -11.87 25.31 11.06
C SER A 332 -11.80 24.25 9.95
N ALA A 333 -10.80 23.37 9.97
CA ALA A 333 -10.66 22.29 8.99
C ALA A 333 -10.29 20.95 9.63
N THR A 334 -11.05 19.91 9.30
CA THR A 334 -10.81 18.53 9.75
C THR A 334 -9.91 17.76 8.79
N VAL A 335 -9.12 16.81 9.31
CA VAL A 335 -8.20 15.97 8.51
C VAL A 335 -8.48 14.50 8.78
N GLY A 336 -9.72 14.08 8.49
CA GLY A 336 -10.28 12.79 8.94
C GLY A 336 -10.79 12.87 10.38
N LEU A 337 -11.82 12.08 10.69
CA LEU A 337 -12.41 11.97 12.03
C LEU A 337 -11.85 10.76 12.79
N GLN A 338 -11.90 10.78 14.12
CA GLN A 338 -11.51 9.65 14.96
C GLN A 338 -12.32 8.39 14.62
N ASN A 339 -11.63 7.25 14.55
CA ASN A 339 -12.16 5.98 14.04
C ASN A 339 -11.82 4.76 14.93
N TYR A 340 -11.24 4.98 16.11
CA TYR A 340 -10.86 3.94 17.07
C TYR A 340 -10.76 4.52 18.48
N GLY A 341 -10.96 3.66 19.50
CA GLY A 341 -11.00 4.00 20.93
C GLY A 341 -12.41 3.93 21.51
N GLU A 342 -12.54 3.93 22.83
CA GLU A 342 -13.82 4.16 23.49
C GLU A 342 -14.35 5.58 23.21
N PHE A 343 -15.67 5.72 23.06
CA PHE A 343 -16.37 7.01 22.88
C PHE A 343 -15.80 7.93 21.77
N PHE A 344 -15.17 7.37 20.71
CA PHE A 344 -14.56 8.17 19.64
C PHE A 344 -15.60 9.04 18.90
N ASP A 345 -16.86 8.63 18.92
CA ASP A 345 -18.00 9.35 18.36
C ASP A 345 -18.39 10.58 19.20
N GLU A 346 -18.15 10.56 20.51
CA GLU A 346 -18.34 11.69 21.44
C GLU A 346 -17.19 12.71 21.40
N GLY A 347 -16.00 12.31 20.93
CA GLY A 347 -14.83 13.20 20.78
C GLY A 347 -15.15 14.44 19.95
N THR A 348 -14.78 15.64 20.41
CA THR A 348 -15.24 16.90 19.79
C THR A 348 -14.30 17.42 18.71
N GLU A 349 -14.86 18.05 17.66
CA GLU A 349 -14.11 18.71 16.59
C GLU A 349 -14.40 20.21 16.48
N GLY A 350 -13.42 20.98 16.00
CA GLY A 350 -13.48 22.41 15.78
C GLY A 350 -13.43 23.26 17.06
N ILE A 351 -14.23 24.34 17.09
CA ILE A 351 -14.33 25.24 18.25
C ILE A 351 -15.48 24.78 19.16
N ALA A 352 -15.37 23.57 19.72
CA ALA A 352 -16.42 22.91 20.47
C ALA A 352 -16.64 23.53 21.87
N GLY A 353 -17.41 24.62 21.94
CA GLY A 353 -17.69 25.36 23.18
C GLY A 353 -16.63 26.39 23.57
N GLY A 354 -15.47 26.41 22.91
CA GLY A 354 -14.42 27.43 23.07
C GLY A 354 -13.56 27.27 24.34
N PRO A 355 -13.05 28.37 24.95
CA PRO A 355 -13.43 29.76 24.67
C PRO A 355 -12.76 30.37 23.43
N VAL A 356 -13.35 31.46 22.93
CA VAL A 356 -12.73 32.41 22.00
C VAL A 356 -12.61 33.76 22.71
N GLU A 357 -11.40 34.24 22.94
CA GLU A 357 -11.14 35.40 23.80
C GLU A 357 -10.35 36.51 23.07
N LEU A 358 -10.60 37.76 23.44
CA LEU A 358 -9.73 38.89 23.14
C LEU A 358 -9.04 39.36 24.41
N ILE A 359 -7.71 39.49 24.37
CA ILE A 359 -6.90 39.86 25.52
C ILE A 359 -6.23 41.20 25.21
N ASP A 360 -6.55 42.25 25.96
CA ASP A 360 -5.90 43.56 25.86
C ASP A 360 -5.38 43.98 27.24
N SER A 361 -4.08 44.27 27.34
CA SER A 361 -3.43 44.75 28.57
C SER A 361 -3.74 43.93 29.85
N GLY A 362 -3.97 42.61 29.70
CA GLY A 362 -4.30 41.68 30.78
C GLY A 362 -5.80 41.52 31.05
N ILE A 363 -6.67 42.30 30.40
CA ILE A 363 -8.13 42.15 30.46
C ILE A 363 -8.57 41.15 29.37
N THR A 364 -9.27 40.10 29.78
CA THR A 364 -9.81 39.08 28.87
C THR A 364 -11.29 39.33 28.62
N THR A 365 -11.69 39.40 27.36
CA THR A 365 -13.09 39.47 26.89
C THR A 365 -13.44 38.17 26.17
N ASP A 366 -14.31 37.36 26.77
CA ASP A 366 -14.84 36.14 26.13
C ASP A 366 -15.90 36.50 25.07
N LEU A 367 -15.79 35.90 23.90
CA LEU A 367 -16.68 36.06 22.74
C LEU A 367 -17.54 34.80 22.48
N SER A 368 -17.43 33.77 23.30
CA SER A 368 -18.04 32.44 23.06
C SER A 368 -19.57 32.48 23.03
N SER A 369 -20.18 33.40 23.78
CA SER A 369 -21.63 33.65 23.84
C SER A 369 -22.14 34.70 22.84
N ASN A 370 -21.27 35.25 21.98
CA ASN A 370 -21.71 36.18 20.93
C ASN A 370 -22.66 35.53 19.93
N GLU A 371 -23.33 36.36 19.12
CA GLU A 371 -23.90 35.88 17.86
C GLU A 371 -22.78 35.44 16.91
N TRP A 372 -22.72 34.14 16.63
CA TRP A 372 -21.84 33.51 15.66
C TRP A 372 -22.64 33.17 14.39
N SER A 373 -22.09 33.52 13.24
CA SER A 373 -22.58 33.13 11.92
C SER A 373 -21.72 32.00 11.36
N TYR A 374 -22.35 31.02 10.73
CA TYR A 374 -21.73 29.78 10.30
C TYR A 374 -21.84 29.57 8.79
N LYS A 375 -20.80 29.01 8.18
CA LYS A 375 -20.89 28.45 6.82
C LYS A 375 -20.15 27.10 6.75
N VAL A 376 -20.89 26.06 6.41
CA VAL A 376 -20.35 24.75 6.02
C VAL A 376 -19.66 24.84 4.66
N GLY A 377 -18.48 24.25 4.56
CA GLY A 377 -17.68 24.08 3.35
C GLY A 377 -17.13 25.37 2.75
N LEU A 378 -16.30 25.20 1.74
CA LEU A 378 -15.83 26.29 0.88
C LEU A 378 -16.98 26.81 0.00
N ILE A 379 -16.84 28.01 -0.55
CA ILE A 379 -17.74 28.53 -1.58
C ILE A 379 -17.43 27.80 -2.91
N GLY A 380 -16.16 27.58 -3.24
CA GLY A 380 -15.73 26.85 -4.43
C GLY A 380 -16.24 25.40 -4.49
N GLU A 381 -16.24 24.70 -3.35
CA GLU A 381 -16.87 23.37 -3.22
C GLU A 381 -18.38 23.42 -3.51
N GLY A 382 -19.12 24.33 -2.87
CA GLY A 382 -20.56 24.50 -3.08
C GLY A 382 -20.92 24.91 -4.52
N ARG A 383 -19.99 25.59 -5.22
CA ARG A 383 -20.09 25.94 -6.65
C ARG A 383 -19.47 24.90 -7.59
N ARG A 384 -19.02 23.77 -7.05
CA ARG A 384 -18.41 22.64 -7.77
C ARG A 384 -17.26 23.06 -8.68
N PHE A 385 -16.34 23.89 -8.19
CA PHE A 385 -15.14 24.31 -8.93
C PHE A 385 -14.26 23.12 -9.34
N TYR A 386 -14.32 22.02 -8.59
CA TYR A 386 -13.70 20.73 -8.92
C TYR A 386 -14.27 20.03 -10.17
N ASN A 387 -15.46 20.41 -10.67
CA ASN A 387 -16.02 19.86 -11.89
C ASN A 387 -15.58 20.70 -13.09
N PRO A 388 -14.85 20.13 -14.08
CA PRO A 388 -14.39 20.88 -15.26
C PRO A 388 -15.50 21.55 -16.08
N HIS A 389 -16.73 21.04 -16.00
CA HIS A 389 -17.91 21.56 -16.69
C HIS A 389 -18.65 22.66 -15.90
N SER A 390 -18.14 23.07 -14.73
CA SER A 390 -18.77 24.12 -13.92
C SER A 390 -18.39 25.51 -14.42
N GLY A 391 -19.35 26.22 -15.01
CA GLY A 391 -19.21 27.63 -15.43
C GLY A 391 -19.15 28.65 -14.29
N HIS A 392 -19.06 28.23 -13.03
CA HIS A 392 -19.09 29.12 -11.86
C HIS A 392 -17.73 29.74 -11.49
N ALA A 393 -16.63 29.14 -11.98
CA ALA A 393 -15.28 29.61 -11.71
C ALA A 393 -14.81 30.57 -12.82
N LYS A 394 -14.37 31.78 -12.43
CA LYS A 394 -13.68 32.70 -13.33
C LYS A 394 -12.20 32.33 -13.36
N TRP A 395 -11.83 31.39 -14.21
CA TRP A 395 -10.45 30.97 -14.42
C TRP A 395 -9.63 32.08 -15.09
N VAL A 396 -8.39 32.25 -14.63
CA VAL A 396 -7.41 33.23 -15.12
C VAL A 396 -6.18 32.46 -15.62
N SER A 397 -5.80 32.68 -16.87
CA SER A 397 -4.58 32.12 -17.46
C SER A 397 -3.41 33.10 -17.27
N GLY A 398 -2.24 32.58 -16.89
CA GLY A 398 -1.07 33.42 -16.59
C GLY A 398 -1.11 34.11 -15.22
N ASN A 399 -0.02 34.80 -14.86
CA ASN A 399 0.18 35.40 -13.53
C ASN A 399 -0.17 34.46 -12.37
N LEU A 400 0.33 33.23 -12.44
CA LEU A 400 0.08 32.14 -11.51
C LEU A 400 0.47 32.55 -10.07
N PRO A 401 -0.46 32.53 -9.09
CA PRO A 401 -0.25 33.07 -7.74
C PRO A 401 0.50 32.09 -6.82
N VAL A 402 1.78 31.85 -7.12
CA VAL A 402 2.64 30.94 -6.35
C VAL A 402 2.64 31.30 -4.85
N GLY A 403 2.49 30.29 -4.00
CA GLY A 403 2.47 30.45 -2.53
C GLY A 403 1.20 31.10 -1.97
N SER A 404 0.18 31.38 -2.80
CA SER A 404 -1.08 31.95 -2.32
C SER A 404 -2.00 30.88 -1.76
N ALA A 405 -2.38 31.03 -0.49
CA ALA A 405 -3.40 30.26 0.19
C ALA A 405 -4.78 30.39 -0.48
N MET A 406 -5.71 29.49 -0.15
CA MET A 406 -7.11 29.51 -0.59
C MET A 406 -7.30 29.72 -2.10
N THR A 407 -6.55 28.97 -2.91
CA THR A 407 -6.49 29.13 -4.38
C THR A 407 -6.87 27.84 -5.09
N TRP A 408 -7.67 27.95 -6.15
CA TRP A 408 -7.96 26.84 -7.06
C TRP A 408 -7.02 26.91 -8.26
N TYR A 409 -6.46 25.77 -8.65
CA TYR A 409 -5.65 25.59 -9.85
C TYR A 409 -6.30 24.57 -10.78
N LYS A 410 -6.18 24.80 -12.09
CA LYS A 410 -6.71 23.94 -13.15
C LYS A 410 -5.67 23.80 -14.26
N THR A 411 -5.48 22.58 -14.76
CA THR A 411 -4.68 22.31 -15.96
C THR A 411 -5.29 21.16 -16.75
N THR A 412 -4.95 21.09 -18.03
CA THR A 412 -5.33 19.97 -18.90
C THR A 412 -4.10 19.14 -19.28
N PHE A 413 -4.28 17.84 -19.45
CA PHE A 413 -3.24 16.88 -19.82
C PHE A 413 -3.83 15.74 -20.67
N GLN A 414 -3.02 15.07 -21.48
CA GLN A 414 -3.45 13.87 -22.19
C GLN A 414 -3.26 12.64 -21.30
N ALA A 415 -4.12 11.62 -21.43
CA ALA A 415 -3.91 10.37 -20.71
C ALA A 415 -2.55 9.76 -21.12
N PRO A 416 -1.70 9.32 -20.18
CA PRO A 416 -0.49 8.57 -20.52
C PRO A 416 -0.85 7.30 -21.30
N SER A 417 0.01 6.83 -22.18
CA SER A 417 -0.21 5.57 -22.89
C SER A 417 -0.10 4.34 -21.97
N GLY A 418 -0.46 3.17 -22.49
CA GLY A 418 -0.33 1.88 -21.80
C GLY A 418 -1.35 1.62 -20.68
N THR A 419 -1.15 0.51 -19.97
CA THR A 419 -2.02 0.01 -18.89
C THR A 419 -1.55 0.38 -17.48
N GLU A 420 -0.31 0.85 -17.35
CA GLU A 420 0.36 1.04 -16.04
C GLU A 420 -0.36 2.05 -15.14
N PRO A 421 -0.31 1.91 -13.80
CA PRO A 421 -0.90 2.87 -12.88
C PRO A 421 -0.41 4.30 -13.10
N VAL A 422 -1.33 5.28 -13.00
CA VAL A 422 -1.01 6.70 -13.13
C VAL A 422 -0.98 7.34 -11.76
N VAL A 423 -0.04 8.27 -11.55
CA VAL A 423 0.03 9.09 -10.33
C VAL A 423 0.20 10.55 -10.71
N VAL A 424 -0.30 11.44 -9.86
CA VAL A 424 0.11 12.85 -9.86
C VAL A 424 1.16 13.05 -8.75
N ASP A 425 2.27 13.69 -9.10
CA ASP A 425 3.25 14.19 -8.15
C ASP A 425 2.81 15.58 -7.70
N LEU A 426 2.59 15.79 -6.40
CA LEU A 426 2.19 17.09 -5.86
C LEU A 426 3.32 17.75 -5.05
N GLN A 427 4.58 17.34 -5.25
CA GLN A 427 5.71 18.08 -4.68
C GLN A 427 5.66 19.57 -5.07
N GLY A 428 5.89 20.45 -4.10
CA GLY A 428 5.77 21.89 -4.28
C GLY A 428 4.37 22.46 -3.98
N MET A 429 3.33 21.62 -3.94
CA MET A 429 2.02 22.00 -3.37
C MET A 429 2.07 22.01 -1.83
N GLY A 430 1.11 22.69 -1.20
CA GLY A 430 1.00 22.86 0.25
C GLY A 430 0.10 21.79 0.89
N LYS A 431 -1.18 22.10 0.99
CA LYS A 431 -2.25 21.26 1.58
C LYS A 431 -3.54 21.48 0.81
N GLY A 432 -4.36 20.46 0.65
CA GLY A 432 -5.70 20.64 0.09
C GLY A 432 -6.25 19.38 -0.55
N HIS A 433 -6.95 19.54 -1.68
CA HIS A 433 -7.72 18.48 -2.33
C HIS A 433 -7.46 18.44 -3.83
N ALA A 434 -7.40 17.23 -4.41
CA ALA A 434 -7.16 17.03 -5.83
C ALA A 434 -8.32 16.28 -6.52
N TRP A 435 -8.59 16.61 -7.78
CA TRP A 435 -9.61 15.98 -8.62
C TRP A 435 -9.12 15.79 -10.06
N VAL A 436 -9.47 14.65 -10.67
CA VAL A 436 -9.28 14.39 -12.11
C VAL A 436 -10.64 14.16 -12.75
N ASN A 437 -10.98 14.98 -13.75
CA ASN A 437 -12.27 14.98 -14.44
C ASN A 437 -13.49 15.09 -13.49
N GLY A 438 -13.33 15.74 -12.34
CA GLY A 438 -14.35 15.85 -11.30
C GLY A 438 -14.37 14.70 -10.27
N ASN A 439 -13.64 13.61 -10.51
CA ASN A 439 -13.47 12.52 -9.55
C ASN A 439 -12.40 12.91 -8.52
N SER A 440 -12.70 12.80 -7.22
CA SER A 440 -11.77 13.23 -6.18
C SER A 440 -10.68 12.20 -5.94
N LEU A 441 -9.42 12.61 -6.09
CA LEU A 441 -8.25 11.83 -5.68
C LEU A 441 -8.07 11.83 -4.16
N GLY A 442 -8.68 12.81 -3.47
CA GLY A 442 -8.65 12.96 -2.02
C GLY A 442 -7.77 14.10 -1.53
N ARG A 443 -7.38 14.02 -0.26
CA ARG A 443 -6.55 15.04 0.41
C ARG A 443 -5.09 14.93 -0.03
N PHE A 444 -4.40 16.07 -0.12
CA PHE A 444 -2.94 16.13 -0.28
C PHE A 444 -2.33 17.01 0.81
N TRP A 445 -1.13 16.65 1.29
CA TRP A 445 -0.35 17.48 2.20
C TRP A 445 1.17 17.19 2.12
N PRO A 446 1.81 17.36 0.94
CA PRO A 446 3.22 17.00 0.75
C PRO A 446 4.21 17.94 1.46
N THR A 447 3.79 19.09 2.03
CA THR A 447 4.66 19.88 2.91
C THR A 447 4.86 19.26 4.30
N LEU A 448 4.01 18.34 4.75
CA LEU A 448 4.20 17.67 6.03
C LEU A 448 5.16 16.48 5.86
N THR A 449 6.44 16.74 6.15
CA THR A 449 7.53 15.76 6.05
C THR A 449 7.66 14.93 7.31
N ALA A 450 8.08 13.67 7.17
CA ALA A 450 8.48 12.83 8.29
C ALA A 450 9.72 13.42 9.00
N ASP A 451 9.83 13.20 10.32
CA ASP A 451 11.04 13.51 11.10
C ASP A 451 12.29 12.90 10.40
N PRO A 452 13.37 13.69 10.19
CA PRO A 452 14.56 13.24 9.48
C PRO A 452 15.41 12.18 10.20
N ASN A 453 15.18 11.93 11.50
CA ASN A 453 16.01 11.04 12.32
C ASN A 453 15.39 9.64 12.49
N GLY A 454 16.18 8.64 12.86
CA GLY A 454 15.66 7.31 13.25
C GLY A 454 15.02 6.49 12.12
N CYS A 455 15.58 6.60 10.91
CA CYS A 455 15.42 5.60 9.86
C CYS A 455 16.82 5.03 9.57
N ASP A 456 17.18 3.91 10.20
CA ASP A 456 18.57 3.43 10.24
C ASP A 456 19.03 2.73 8.95
N GLY A 457 18.21 2.75 7.89
CA GLY A 457 18.53 2.20 6.56
C GLY A 457 18.68 0.68 6.49
N LYS A 458 18.60 -0.02 7.63
CA LYS A 458 18.58 -1.48 7.78
C LYS A 458 17.49 -1.85 8.79
N CYS A 459 16.65 -2.81 8.43
CA CYS A 459 15.64 -3.39 9.32
C CYS A 459 16.09 -4.81 9.69
N ASP A 460 16.27 -5.10 10.99
CA ASP A 460 16.50 -6.47 11.44
C ASP A 460 15.15 -7.20 11.55
N TYR A 461 14.99 -8.29 10.80
CA TYR A 461 13.76 -9.08 10.86
C TYR A 461 13.61 -9.81 12.20
N ARG A 462 14.73 -10.12 12.88
CA ARG A 462 14.75 -10.96 14.08
C ARG A 462 14.14 -10.28 15.29
N GLY A 463 13.50 -11.06 16.17
CA GLY A 463 12.78 -10.56 17.35
C GLY A 463 11.42 -9.94 17.02
N GLN A 464 10.55 -9.83 18.03
CA GLN A 464 9.17 -9.38 17.86
C GLN A 464 9.05 -8.02 17.15
N TYR A 465 8.15 -7.96 16.18
CA TYR A 465 7.77 -6.78 15.41
C TYR A 465 6.78 -5.88 16.16
N LYS A 466 6.92 -4.58 15.92
CA LYS A 466 6.01 -3.50 16.31
C LYS A 466 6.11 -2.39 15.27
N GLU A 467 5.10 -1.55 15.16
CA GLU A 467 4.94 -0.54 14.12
C GLU A 467 6.09 0.48 14.04
N ASN A 468 6.81 0.70 15.15
CA ASN A 468 8.00 1.56 15.19
C ASN A 468 9.35 0.83 15.09
N LYS A 469 9.38 -0.48 14.85
CA LYS A 469 10.63 -1.27 14.75
C LYS A 469 11.43 -0.92 13.50
N CYS A 470 10.75 -0.75 12.37
CA CYS A 470 11.40 -0.52 11.07
C CYS A 470 10.71 0.62 10.33
N LEU A 471 11.38 1.76 10.31
CA LEU A 471 10.87 3.03 9.82
C LEU A 471 11.68 3.51 8.62
N SER A 472 11.00 4.12 7.67
CA SER A 472 11.57 4.62 6.41
C SER A 472 10.99 5.99 6.03
N ASN A 473 11.42 6.55 4.89
CA ASN A 473 10.94 7.83 4.35
C ASN A 473 11.19 9.06 5.26
N CYS A 474 12.12 8.97 6.22
CA CYS A 474 12.55 10.11 7.05
C CYS A 474 12.94 11.33 6.20
N GLY A 475 12.60 12.53 6.68
CA GLY A 475 12.94 13.81 6.02
C GLY A 475 12.21 14.09 4.71
N ASN A 476 11.33 13.18 4.26
CA ASN A 476 10.59 13.28 3.01
C ASN A 476 9.08 13.49 3.28
N PRO A 477 8.30 13.99 2.30
CA PRO A 477 6.85 14.03 2.40
C PRO A 477 6.27 12.65 2.70
N THR A 478 5.38 12.51 3.69
CA THR A 478 4.74 11.22 4.02
C THR A 478 4.03 10.61 2.79
N GLN A 479 3.38 11.46 1.99
CA GLN A 479 2.87 11.09 0.67
C GLN A 479 3.06 12.24 -0.32
N ARG A 480 3.90 11.99 -1.33
CA ARG A 480 4.20 12.90 -2.46
C ARG A 480 3.38 12.60 -3.71
N TRP A 481 3.11 11.31 -3.95
CA TRP A 481 2.41 10.82 -5.13
C TRP A 481 1.01 10.36 -4.77
N TYR A 482 0.04 10.68 -5.64
CA TYR A 482 -1.37 10.41 -5.43
C TYR A 482 -1.90 9.62 -6.62
N HIS A 483 -2.51 8.48 -6.35
CA HIS A 483 -3.00 7.55 -7.37
C HIS A 483 -4.14 8.20 -8.19
N VAL A 484 -4.00 8.15 -9.51
CA VAL A 484 -5.05 8.48 -10.47
C VAL A 484 -5.51 7.15 -11.11
N PRO A 485 -6.65 6.59 -10.69
CA PRO A 485 -7.22 5.41 -11.34
C PRO A 485 -7.36 5.62 -12.85
N ARG A 486 -6.92 4.63 -13.65
CA ARG A 486 -7.09 4.65 -15.11
C ARG A 486 -8.54 4.88 -15.54
N SER A 487 -9.51 4.43 -14.75
CA SER A 487 -10.95 4.63 -14.93
C SER A 487 -11.43 6.08 -14.71
N PHE A 488 -10.62 6.96 -14.11
CA PHE A 488 -10.94 8.39 -14.00
C PHE A 488 -10.47 9.17 -15.24
N LEU A 489 -9.68 8.55 -16.13
CA LEU A 489 -9.16 9.17 -17.34
C LEU A 489 -10.05 8.90 -18.55
N ASN A 490 -10.20 9.92 -19.38
CA ASN A 490 -10.73 9.85 -20.74
C ASN A 490 -9.59 9.55 -21.71
N ASN A 491 -9.91 8.93 -22.86
CA ASN A 491 -8.95 8.67 -23.96
C ASN A 491 -8.42 9.96 -24.65
N GLY A 492 -9.00 11.12 -24.34
CA GLY A 492 -8.59 12.43 -24.88
C GLY A 492 -8.10 13.36 -23.77
N PRO A 493 -8.39 14.68 -23.85
CA PRO A 493 -7.95 15.62 -22.83
C PRO A 493 -8.63 15.35 -21.48
N ASN A 494 -7.81 15.36 -20.43
CA ASN A 494 -8.18 15.21 -19.04
C ASN A 494 -7.95 16.54 -18.32
N THR A 495 -8.75 16.83 -17.30
CA THR A 495 -8.58 18.03 -16.47
C THR A 495 -8.18 17.64 -15.05
N LEU A 496 -7.05 18.16 -14.58
CA LEU A 496 -6.64 18.13 -13.18
C LEU A 496 -7.06 19.45 -12.53
N ILE A 497 -7.76 19.37 -11.40
CA ILE A 497 -8.13 20.53 -10.57
C ILE A 497 -7.60 20.29 -9.16
N LEU A 498 -6.97 21.31 -8.60
CA LEU A 498 -6.45 21.32 -7.23
C LEU A 498 -7.11 22.47 -6.46
N PHE A 499 -7.52 22.23 -5.23
CA PHE A 499 -7.70 23.28 -4.23
C PHE A 499 -6.45 23.31 -3.35
N GLU A 500 -5.80 24.45 -3.26
CA GLU A 500 -4.64 24.72 -2.43
C GLU A 500 -5.05 25.62 -1.25
N GLU A 501 -4.92 25.10 -0.04
CA GLU A 501 -5.38 25.70 1.20
C GLU A 501 -4.34 26.66 1.78
N ILE A 502 -3.07 26.25 1.85
CA ILE A 502 -2.01 26.98 2.60
C ILE A 502 -1.02 27.71 1.69
N GLY A 503 -0.97 27.37 0.41
CA GLY A 503 -0.10 27.98 -0.59
C GLY A 503 0.93 26.98 -1.13
N GLY A 504 1.04 26.93 -2.45
CA GLY A 504 1.91 26.00 -3.18
C GLY A 504 2.38 26.55 -4.53
N ASN A 505 3.29 25.83 -5.18
CA ASN A 505 3.81 26.13 -6.49
C ASN A 505 3.55 24.97 -7.48
N PRO A 506 2.49 25.04 -8.31
CA PRO A 506 2.21 23.99 -9.29
C PRO A 506 3.14 24.02 -10.52
N SER A 507 4.18 24.86 -10.54
CA SER A 507 5.19 24.88 -11.63
C SER A 507 6.37 23.92 -11.41
N ASN A 508 6.54 23.36 -10.21
CA ASN A 508 7.69 22.52 -9.86
C ASN A 508 7.43 21.04 -10.14
N PHE A 509 7.63 20.61 -11.39
CA PHE A 509 7.68 19.20 -11.76
C PHE A 509 9.10 18.81 -12.17
N THR A 510 9.61 17.67 -11.66
CA THR A 510 10.83 16.98 -12.09
C THR A 510 10.71 15.48 -11.76
N ALA A 511 11.27 14.59 -12.59
CA ALA A 511 11.42 13.14 -12.35
C ALA A 511 12.52 12.56 -13.24
N THR A 512 13.35 11.62 -12.73
CA THR A 512 14.47 10.99 -13.49
C THR A 512 15.06 9.82 -12.70
N GLU A 513 15.80 8.94 -13.36
CA GLU A 513 15.95 7.53 -12.93
C GLU A 513 17.33 7.19 -12.32
N THR A 514 17.40 6.14 -11.50
CA THR A 514 18.66 5.53 -11.05
C THR A 514 18.41 4.04 -10.79
N ILE A 515 19.36 3.20 -11.17
CA ILE A 515 19.31 1.73 -11.04
C ILE A 515 20.58 1.22 -10.37
N CYS A 516 20.45 0.16 -9.57
CA CYS A 516 21.57 -0.53 -8.95
C CYS A 516 21.33 -2.05 -8.95
N GLY A 517 22.40 -2.83 -8.94
CA GLY A 517 22.36 -4.29 -8.78
C GLY A 517 23.57 -4.78 -7.99
N ASN A 518 23.46 -5.97 -7.43
CA ASN A 518 24.53 -6.71 -6.78
C ASN A 518 24.45 -8.17 -7.27
N ALA A 519 25.60 -8.81 -7.45
CA ALA A 519 25.72 -10.21 -7.85
C ALA A 519 26.94 -10.83 -7.16
N TYR A 520 26.82 -12.11 -6.81
CA TYR A 520 27.91 -12.89 -6.23
C TYR A 520 28.82 -13.44 -7.34
N GLU A 521 30.06 -13.80 -6.98
CA GLU A 521 31.01 -14.43 -7.89
C GLU A 521 30.40 -15.68 -8.55
N GLY A 522 30.61 -15.82 -9.87
CA GLY A 522 30.01 -16.90 -10.67
C GLY A 522 28.53 -16.69 -11.08
N THR A 523 27.91 -15.54 -10.75
CA THR A 523 26.53 -15.24 -11.16
C THR A 523 26.44 -14.11 -12.20
N THR A 524 25.47 -14.19 -13.11
CA THR A 524 25.28 -13.21 -14.19
C THR A 524 24.33 -12.09 -13.73
N LEU A 525 24.79 -10.83 -13.80
CA LEU A 525 23.99 -9.64 -13.53
C LEU A 525 23.55 -8.97 -14.84
N GLU A 526 22.25 -8.99 -15.13
CA GLU A 526 21.67 -8.29 -16.28
C GLU A 526 21.07 -6.94 -15.86
N LEU A 527 21.55 -5.84 -16.46
CA LEU A 527 21.09 -4.48 -16.17
C LEU A 527 20.34 -3.94 -17.40
N SER A 528 19.08 -3.51 -17.24
CA SER A 528 18.34 -2.87 -18.33
C SER A 528 17.44 -1.74 -17.85
N CYS A 529 17.44 -0.63 -18.61
CA CYS A 529 16.44 0.43 -18.45
C CYS A 529 15.16 0.03 -19.18
N ASN A 530 14.03 0.03 -18.47
CA ASN A 530 12.69 -0.10 -19.07
C ASN A 530 12.50 -1.37 -19.95
N GLY A 531 13.06 -2.51 -19.54
CA GLY A 531 12.96 -3.78 -20.29
C GLY A 531 13.63 -3.73 -21.66
N GLY A 532 14.84 -3.14 -21.73
CA GLY A 532 15.62 -3.03 -22.98
C GLY A 532 15.14 -1.96 -23.96
N ARG A 533 14.24 -1.06 -23.53
CA ARG A 533 13.70 0.04 -24.35
C ARG A 533 14.39 1.39 -24.16
N ARG A 534 15.40 1.47 -23.28
CA ARG A 534 16.35 2.59 -23.16
C ARG A 534 17.75 2.04 -22.89
N THR A 535 18.77 2.75 -23.35
CA THR A 535 20.17 2.53 -22.97
C THR A 535 20.45 3.11 -21.58
N ILE A 536 21.41 2.53 -20.84
CA ILE A 536 21.91 3.15 -19.61
C ILE A 536 22.76 4.35 -20.03
N SER A 537 22.55 5.54 -19.45
CA SER A 537 23.28 6.75 -19.86
C SER A 537 24.61 6.94 -19.14
N ASP A 538 24.73 6.43 -17.92
CA ASP A 538 25.88 6.62 -17.02
C ASP A 538 25.92 5.52 -15.95
N ILE A 539 27.10 5.23 -15.40
CA ILE A 539 27.30 4.27 -14.29
C ILE A 539 27.91 5.02 -13.10
N GLN A 540 27.06 5.40 -12.15
CA GLN A 540 27.49 6.21 -11.00
C GLN A 540 28.38 5.47 -10.00
N PHE A 541 28.32 4.13 -9.96
CA PHE A 541 29.13 3.29 -9.07
C PHE A 541 29.18 1.83 -9.58
N ALA A 542 30.36 1.22 -9.53
CA ALA A 542 30.55 -0.23 -9.65
C ALA A 542 31.83 -0.65 -8.92
N SER A 543 31.77 -1.79 -8.22
CA SER A 543 32.85 -2.31 -7.39
C SER A 543 32.72 -3.83 -7.25
N PHE A 544 33.85 -4.54 -7.20
CA PHE A 544 33.93 -5.99 -7.00
C PHE A 544 34.85 -6.26 -5.81
N GLY A 545 34.31 -6.87 -4.75
CA GLY A 545 34.96 -7.00 -3.45
C GLY A 545 33.99 -6.74 -2.27
N ASP A 546 34.32 -5.84 -1.34
CA ASP A 546 33.57 -5.55 -0.11
C ASP A 546 32.84 -4.16 -0.06
N PRO A 547 32.07 -3.76 -1.09
CA PRO A 547 31.49 -2.41 -1.16
C PRO A 547 30.60 -2.09 0.05
N GLN A 548 30.72 -0.86 0.54
CA GLN A 548 30.03 -0.35 1.72
C GLN A 548 28.75 0.41 1.35
N GLY A 549 27.79 0.46 2.28
CA GLY A 549 26.46 1.06 2.08
C GLY A 549 25.37 0.03 1.76
N SER A 550 24.12 0.33 2.15
CA SER A 550 23.01 -0.64 2.11
C SER A 550 21.88 -0.30 1.13
N THR A 551 21.95 0.83 0.41
CA THR A 551 20.86 1.30 -0.47
C THR A 551 21.37 1.82 -1.81
N CYS A 552 20.52 1.77 -2.83
CA CYS A 552 20.88 2.23 -4.17
C CYS A 552 21.23 3.73 -4.18
N GLY A 553 22.46 4.05 -4.59
CA GLY A 553 23.01 5.41 -4.56
C GLY A 553 23.59 5.85 -3.22
N SER A 554 23.78 4.92 -2.26
CA SER A 554 24.59 5.13 -1.05
C SER A 554 25.86 4.26 -1.02
N PHE A 555 26.24 3.66 -2.16
CA PHE A 555 27.37 2.73 -2.23
C PHE A 555 28.71 3.46 -2.26
N GLN A 556 29.68 2.90 -1.55
CA GLN A 556 31.05 3.39 -1.45
C GLN A 556 32.03 2.21 -1.55
N ARG A 557 33.29 2.51 -1.86
CA ARG A 557 34.36 1.53 -1.96
C ARG A 557 34.72 0.98 -0.57
N GLY A 558 34.94 -0.32 -0.49
CA GLY A 558 35.37 -0.98 0.74
C GLY A 558 36.89 -1.07 0.87
N SER A 559 37.36 -2.00 1.70
CA SER A 559 38.79 -2.25 1.98
C SER A 559 39.47 -3.21 0.99
N VAL A 560 38.68 -3.95 0.21
CA VAL A 560 39.08 -4.96 -0.77
C VAL A 560 38.31 -4.69 -2.06
N GLU A 561 38.95 -4.13 -3.08
CA GLU A 561 38.30 -3.78 -4.35
C GLU A 561 39.19 -4.08 -5.56
N ALA A 562 38.61 -4.61 -6.64
CA ALA A 562 39.23 -4.62 -7.96
C ALA A 562 39.12 -3.24 -8.63
N SER A 563 40.25 -2.56 -8.83
CA SER A 563 40.33 -1.19 -9.39
C SER A 563 39.80 -1.04 -10.82
N SER A 564 39.62 -2.14 -11.56
CA SER A 564 39.06 -2.20 -12.92
C SER A 564 37.52 -2.33 -12.97
N SER A 565 36.84 -2.44 -11.82
CA SER A 565 35.40 -2.76 -11.76
C SER A 565 34.53 -1.84 -12.61
N LEU A 566 34.72 -0.51 -12.50
CA LEU A 566 33.91 0.47 -13.23
C LEU A 566 34.10 0.38 -14.75
N SER A 567 35.35 0.36 -15.21
CA SER A 567 35.67 0.33 -16.65
C SER A 567 35.42 -1.02 -17.31
N ALA A 568 35.15 -2.07 -16.54
CA ALA A 568 34.63 -3.35 -17.02
C ALA A 568 33.12 -3.27 -17.32
N VAL A 569 32.32 -2.65 -16.43
CA VAL A 569 30.86 -2.54 -16.60
C VAL A 569 30.48 -1.52 -17.66
N GLU A 570 31.22 -0.40 -17.78
CA GLU A 570 31.02 0.62 -18.82
C GLU A 570 31.06 0.06 -20.26
N LYS A 571 31.82 -1.01 -20.50
CA LYS A 571 32.00 -1.59 -21.85
C LYS A 571 30.81 -2.41 -22.36
N ILE A 572 29.86 -2.77 -21.49
CA ILE A 572 28.79 -3.74 -21.80
C ILE A 572 27.52 -3.06 -22.39
N ASN A 573 27.46 -1.73 -22.36
CA ASN A 573 26.24 -0.93 -22.45
C ASN A 573 25.79 -0.54 -23.89
N THR A 574 25.81 -1.46 -24.87
CA THR A 574 25.72 -1.10 -26.31
C THR A 574 24.76 -1.89 -27.22
N CYS A 575 23.73 -2.60 -26.70
CA CYS A 575 22.78 -3.38 -27.52
C CYS A 575 21.28 -3.00 -27.35
N ASN A 576 20.46 -3.19 -28.40
CA ASN A 576 19.08 -2.67 -28.58
C ASN A 576 17.98 -3.77 -28.65
N GLY A 577 16.80 -3.53 -28.04
CA GLY A 577 15.69 -4.50 -27.78
C GLY A 577 14.61 -4.76 -28.86
N PHE A 578 13.41 -5.29 -28.48
CA PHE A 578 12.16 -5.39 -29.31
C PHE A 578 10.84 -5.71 -28.49
N TYR A 579 9.67 -5.81 -29.18
CA TYR A 579 8.23 -5.72 -28.70
C TYR A 579 7.61 -7.04 -28.09
N CYS A 580 6.32 -7.19 -27.64
CA CYS A 580 4.99 -6.58 -27.95
C CYS A 580 3.89 -6.73 -26.83
N ASP A 581 2.58 -6.60 -27.15
CA ASP A 581 1.39 -6.43 -26.25
C ASP A 581 0.44 -7.64 -26.04
N ALA A 582 -0.45 -7.59 -25.00
CA ALA A 582 -1.94 -7.66 -25.12
C ALA A 582 -2.70 -7.96 -23.79
N LEU A 583 -3.65 -7.10 -23.36
CA LEU A 583 -4.52 -7.32 -22.19
C LEU A 583 -5.97 -6.80 -22.39
N HIS A 584 -6.91 -7.65 -22.83
CA HIS A 584 -8.35 -7.34 -22.79
C HIS A 584 -9.23 -8.62 -22.83
N GLN A 585 -9.55 -9.21 -21.67
CA GLN A 585 -10.68 -10.18 -21.52
C GLN A 585 -11.03 -10.61 -20.06
N THR A 586 -10.31 -10.13 -19.04
CA THR A 586 -10.24 -10.74 -17.69
C THR A 586 -11.53 -10.66 -16.84
N ILE A 587 -12.47 -9.75 -17.13
CA ILE A 587 -13.47 -9.29 -16.15
C ILE A 587 -14.66 -10.26 -15.89
N ARG A 588 -14.87 -11.33 -16.68
CA ARG A 588 -16.17 -12.07 -16.67
C ARG A 588 -16.22 -13.48 -16.03
N LYS A 589 -15.17 -14.00 -15.38
CA LYS A 589 -15.16 -15.43 -14.92
C LYS A 589 -14.69 -15.72 -13.48
N ILE A 590 -14.83 -14.77 -12.54
CA ILE A 590 -14.42 -14.97 -11.12
C ILE A 590 -15.63 -15.13 -10.18
N ARG A 591 -16.26 -16.31 -10.18
CA ARG A 591 -17.29 -16.73 -9.21
C ARG A 591 -17.32 -18.25 -8.99
N LYS A 592 -16.34 -18.81 -8.28
CA LYS A 592 -16.46 -20.10 -7.57
C LYS A 592 -15.29 -20.39 -6.61
N TYR A 593 -15.61 -21.07 -5.50
CA TYR A 593 -14.72 -21.60 -4.45
C TYR A 593 -14.08 -20.56 -3.49
N GLY A 594 -14.33 -20.74 -2.18
CA GLY A 594 -14.07 -19.76 -1.10
C GLY A 594 -12.95 -20.13 -0.11
N LEU A 595 -13.04 -19.60 1.12
CA LEU A 595 -12.09 -19.67 2.25
C LEU A 595 -10.74 -18.96 1.99
N LYS A 596 -10.72 -17.62 2.13
CA LYS A 596 -9.63 -16.69 1.72
C LYS A 596 -9.82 -15.31 2.39
N MET A 597 -8.84 -14.73 3.10
CA MET A 597 -8.71 -13.28 3.44
C MET A 597 -7.49 -12.95 4.34
N ASP A 598 -6.30 -12.72 3.76
CA ASP A 598 -5.25 -12.03 4.52
C ASP A 598 -5.66 -10.55 4.55
N TRP A 599 -5.98 -10.00 5.73
CA TRP A 599 -6.33 -8.58 5.82
C TRP A 599 -5.15 -7.73 5.31
N MET A 600 -5.43 -6.84 4.36
CA MET A 600 -4.46 -6.04 3.62
C MET A 600 -3.42 -6.83 2.80
N TYR A 601 -3.78 -7.98 2.21
CA TYR A 601 -2.96 -8.58 1.12
C TYR A 601 -2.69 -7.61 -0.05
N HIS A 602 -3.57 -6.61 -0.22
CA HIS A 602 -3.49 -5.57 -1.23
C HIS A 602 -3.73 -4.22 -0.54
N GLY A 603 -2.78 -3.29 -0.71
CA GLY A 603 -2.87 -1.91 -0.25
C GLY A 603 -3.94 -1.12 -1.00
N GLY A 604 -4.01 0.19 -0.81
CA GLY A 604 -4.91 0.98 -1.64
C GLY A 604 -4.87 2.47 -1.38
N THR A 605 -5.79 3.15 -2.05
CA THR A 605 -5.94 4.60 -1.97
C THR A 605 -7.38 4.91 -1.58
N ASN A 606 -7.55 5.68 -0.51
CA ASN A 606 -8.82 6.30 -0.15
C ASN A 606 -9.14 7.41 -1.14
N PHE A 607 -10.40 7.56 -1.56
CA PHE A 607 -10.80 8.60 -2.50
C PHE A 607 -11.74 9.61 -1.84
N GLY A 608 -11.68 10.87 -2.26
CA GLY A 608 -12.43 11.94 -1.59
C GLY A 608 -12.00 12.13 -0.14
N ARG A 609 -12.97 12.10 0.78
CA ARG A 609 -12.75 12.42 2.21
C ARG A 609 -12.72 11.19 3.12
N THR A 610 -12.75 9.98 2.53
CA THR A 610 -12.98 8.70 3.24
C THR A 610 -11.77 8.10 3.96
N SER A 611 -10.61 8.75 3.99
CA SER A 611 -9.48 8.29 4.81
C SER A 611 -9.89 8.33 6.29
N GLY A 612 -10.17 7.16 6.86
CA GLY A 612 -10.57 7.04 8.26
C GLY A 612 -9.42 7.38 9.20
N GLY A 613 -9.72 8.06 10.30
CA GLY A 613 -8.75 8.46 11.33
C GLY A 613 -8.10 9.82 11.09
N PRO A 614 -7.82 10.59 12.16
CA PRO A 614 -7.19 11.89 12.07
C PRO A 614 -5.75 11.77 11.57
N PHE A 615 -5.39 12.65 10.63
CA PHE A 615 -4.10 12.72 9.94
C PHE A 615 -3.68 11.46 9.18
N ILE A 616 -4.54 10.47 8.98
CA ILE A 616 -4.22 9.32 8.11
C ILE A 616 -4.13 9.79 6.64
N THR A 617 -3.14 9.28 5.91
CA THR A 617 -2.92 9.71 4.52
C THR A 617 -3.93 9.09 3.55
N THR A 618 -3.93 9.62 2.33
CA THR A 618 -4.80 9.13 1.26
C THR A 618 -4.38 7.72 0.82
N SER A 619 -3.10 7.36 0.94
CA SER A 619 -2.60 5.98 0.80
C SER A 619 -2.83 5.15 2.08
N TYR A 620 -3.33 3.91 1.95
CA TYR A 620 -3.50 2.94 3.02
C TYR A 620 -2.79 1.62 2.71
N ASP A 621 -2.12 1.03 3.71
CA ASP A 621 -1.15 -0.09 3.59
C ASP A 621 -0.36 -0.17 2.27
N TYR A 622 0.54 0.79 2.11
CA TYR A 622 1.50 0.85 1.02
C TYR A 622 2.59 -0.25 1.09
N ASP A 623 2.67 -1.03 2.17
CA ASP A 623 3.68 -2.08 2.39
C ASP A 623 3.08 -3.50 2.29
N ALA A 624 1.80 -3.61 1.95
CA ALA A 624 1.11 -4.85 1.60
C ALA A 624 1.89 -5.72 0.56
N PRO A 625 1.65 -7.04 0.51
CA PRO A 625 2.18 -7.92 -0.55
C PRO A 625 1.85 -7.46 -1.98
N LEU A 626 0.70 -6.80 -2.18
CA LEU A 626 0.40 -6.04 -3.39
C LEU A 626 0.27 -4.57 -3.02
N ASP A 627 0.97 -3.67 -3.72
CA ASP A 627 0.98 -2.23 -3.39
C ASP A 627 -0.36 -1.53 -3.69
N GLU A 628 -0.48 -0.24 -3.33
CA GLU A 628 -1.70 0.55 -3.57
C GLU A 628 -2.11 0.70 -5.05
N TYR A 629 -1.23 0.33 -5.97
CA TYR A 629 -1.45 0.35 -7.42
C TYR A 629 -1.70 -1.05 -8.00
N GLY A 630 -1.59 -2.11 -7.19
CA GLY A 630 -1.75 -3.51 -7.58
C GLY A 630 -0.48 -4.18 -8.12
N ASN A 631 0.70 -3.59 -7.93
CA ASN A 631 1.99 -4.22 -8.28
C ASN A 631 2.43 -5.21 -7.20
N LEU A 632 3.37 -6.09 -7.52
CA LEU A 632 3.95 -7.04 -6.56
C LEU A 632 4.96 -6.34 -5.64
N ASN A 633 4.77 -6.42 -4.33
CA ASN A 633 5.76 -5.99 -3.35
C ASN A 633 6.67 -7.16 -2.94
N GLN A 634 7.80 -7.30 -3.64
CA GLN A 634 8.91 -8.21 -3.30
C GLN A 634 9.81 -7.63 -2.19
N PRO A 635 10.47 -8.48 -1.36
CA PRO A 635 10.39 -9.93 -1.36
C PRO A 635 9.09 -10.49 -0.77
N LYS A 636 8.27 -9.66 -0.11
CA LYS A 636 7.09 -10.06 0.69
C LYS A 636 6.12 -10.98 -0.06
N TRP A 637 5.65 -10.58 -1.24
CA TRP A 637 4.75 -11.40 -2.06
C TRP A 637 5.38 -12.72 -2.49
N GLY A 638 6.61 -12.70 -3.01
CA GLY A 638 7.29 -13.88 -3.53
C GLY A 638 7.61 -14.89 -2.44
N HIS A 639 7.94 -14.41 -1.25
CA HIS A 639 8.23 -15.22 -0.07
C HIS A 639 6.97 -15.88 0.49
N LEU A 640 5.91 -15.10 0.73
CA LEU A 640 4.59 -15.64 1.13
C LEU A 640 4.03 -16.63 0.11
N LYS A 641 4.18 -16.35 -1.19
CA LYS A 641 3.80 -17.27 -2.28
C LYS A 641 4.55 -18.61 -2.23
N LYS A 642 5.79 -18.65 -1.76
CA LYS A 642 6.55 -19.89 -1.53
C LYS A 642 6.06 -20.60 -0.27
N LEU A 643 5.87 -19.87 0.84
CA LEU A 643 5.24 -20.40 2.06
C LEU A 643 3.87 -21.04 1.76
N HIS A 644 3.00 -20.35 1.02
CA HIS A 644 1.68 -20.87 0.65
C HIS A 644 1.79 -22.12 -0.23
N ALA A 645 2.83 -22.24 -1.06
CA ALA A 645 3.07 -23.47 -1.83
C ALA A 645 3.50 -24.63 -0.92
N ALA A 646 4.38 -24.40 0.06
CA ALA A 646 4.77 -25.41 1.05
C ALA A 646 3.59 -25.88 1.91
N LEU A 647 2.78 -24.94 2.42
CA LEU A 647 1.55 -25.25 3.17
C LEU A 647 0.51 -26.00 2.31
N LYS A 648 0.39 -25.64 1.03
CA LYS A 648 -0.49 -26.32 0.05
C LYS A 648 -0.09 -27.78 -0.21
N LEU A 649 1.21 -28.08 -0.28
CA LEU A 649 1.69 -29.47 -0.39
C LEU A 649 1.25 -30.28 0.85
N GLY A 650 1.31 -29.65 2.03
CA GLY A 650 0.88 -30.22 3.30
C GLY A 650 -0.62 -30.25 3.58
N GLU A 651 -1.49 -29.72 2.70
CA GLU A 651 -2.90 -29.41 3.03
C GLU A 651 -3.69 -30.60 3.60
N LYS A 652 -3.50 -31.81 3.03
CA LYS A 652 -4.15 -33.05 3.51
C LYS A 652 -3.61 -33.55 4.85
N ILE A 653 -2.31 -33.36 5.09
CA ILE A 653 -1.65 -33.77 6.34
C ILE A 653 -2.11 -32.83 7.46
N LEU A 654 -2.03 -31.51 7.23
CA LEU A 654 -2.45 -30.47 8.18
C LEU A 654 -3.93 -30.57 8.61
N THR A 655 -4.80 -31.08 7.73
CA THR A 655 -6.24 -31.21 8.00
C THR A 655 -6.67 -32.60 8.53
N ASN A 656 -5.82 -33.63 8.46
CA ASN A 656 -6.14 -34.97 8.94
C ASN A 656 -4.91 -35.74 9.45
N SER A 657 -4.36 -35.31 10.58
CA SER A 657 -3.16 -35.89 11.20
C SER A 657 -3.27 -36.01 12.72
N THR A 658 -2.34 -36.77 13.29
CA THR A 658 -1.92 -36.62 14.68
C THR A 658 -0.76 -35.62 14.75
N VAL A 659 -0.71 -34.82 15.82
CA VAL A 659 0.33 -33.80 16.03
C VAL A 659 1.18 -34.17 17.24
N LYS A 660 2.50 -34.02 17.13
CA LYS A 660 3.45 -34.13 18.24
C LYS A 660 4.39 -32.93 18.24
N THR A 661 4.80 -32.49 19.43
CA THR A 661 5.82 -31.44 19.60
C THR A 661 7.03 -31.97 20.36
N ALA A 662 8.21 -31.43 20.06
CA ALA A 662 9.47 -31.72 20.75
C ALA A 662 10.31 -30.45 20.84
N ASN A 663 11.03 -30.27 21.94
CA ASN A 663 11.84 -29.08 22.20
C ASN A 663 13.33 -29.41 22.15
N TYR A 664 14.09 -28.51 21.52
CA TYR A 664 15.53 -28.53 21.38
C TYR A 664 16.12 -27.21 21.90
N SER A 665 17.42 -27.20 22.20
CA SER A 665 18.17 -26.01 22.62
C SER A 665 17.46 -25.20 23.71
N ASP A 666 17.24 -25.83 24.87
CA ASP A 666 16.60 -25.23 26.05
C ASP A 666 15.19 -24.64 25.82
N GLY A 667 14.48 -25.11 24.78
CA GLY A 667 13.13 -24.65 24.42
C GLY A 667 13.09 -23.49 23.43
N TRP A 668 14.25 -23.03 22.94
CA TRP A 668 14.32 -22.01 21.90
C TRP A 668 14.00 -22.54 20.49
N VAL A 669 14.09 -23.85 20.28
CA VAL A 669 13.70 -24.49 19.02
C VAL A 669 12.63 -25.54 19.26
N GLU A 670 11.46 -25.35 18.64
CA GLU A 670 10.33 -26.26 18.69
C GLU A 670 10.17 -27.00 17.36
N LEU A 671 10.17 -28.33 17.40
CA LEU A 671 9.75 -29.19 16.31
C LEU A 671 8.27 -29.54 16.49
N THR A 672 7.44 -29.23 15.50
CA THR A 672 6.07 -29.76 15.40
C THR A 672 5.98 -30.73 14.23
N THR A 673 5.59 -31.97 14.52
CA THR A 673 5.39 -33.05 13.54
C THR A 673 3.91 -33.33 13.36
N PHE A 674 3.41 -33.17 12.14
CA PHE A 674 2.11 -33.67 11.71
C PHE A 674 2.31 -35.03 11.01
N THR A 675 1.58 -36.06 11.43
CA THR A 675 1.59 -37.39 10.81
C THR A 675 0.20 -37.73 10.27
N SER A 676 0.07 -37.90 8.96
CA SER A 676 -1.18 -38.20 8.27
C SER A 676 -1.85 -39.48 8.79
N ASN A 677 -3.12 -39.39 9.16
CA ASN A 677 -3.92 -40.53 9.62
C ASN A 677 -4.27 -41.52 8.49
N ILE A 678 -4.00 -41.16 7.22
CA ILE A 678 -4.40 -41.94 6.04
C ILE A 678 -3.26 -42.85 5.56
N ASN A 679 -2.04 -42.31 5.46
CA ASN A 679 -0.89 -42.94 4.80
C ASN A 679 0.43 -42.80 5.58
N GLY A 680 0.44 -42.12 6.74
CA GLY A 680 1.63 -41.94 7.56
C GLY A 680 2.65 -40.91 7.07
N GLU A 681 2.40 -40.24 5.93
CA GLU A 681 3.19 -39.11 5.44
C GLU A 681 3.34 -38.03 6.50
N ARG A 682 4.49 -37.37 6.54
CA ARG A 682 4.81 -36.38 7.58
C ARG A 682 5.04 -34.99 7.03
N LEU A 683 4.71 -34.00 7.84
CA LEU A 683 5.09 -32.61 7.62
C LEU A 683 5.64 -32.05 8.93
N CYS A 684 6.87 -31.55 8.92
CA CYS A 684 7.52 -30.99 10.10
C CYS A 684 7.72 -29.47 9.97
N PHE A 685 7.50 -28.76 11.07
CA PHE A 685 7.84 -27.35 11.24
C PHE A 685 8.90 -27.25 12.34
N LEU A 686 10.05 -26.66 12.03
CA LEU A 686 11.16 -26.49 12.96
C LEU A 686 11.36 -25.00 13.20
N SER A 687 10.87 -24.51 14.33
CA SER A 687 10.71 -23.09 14.67
C SER A 687 11.77 -22.65 15.67
N ASN A 688 12.72 -21.82 15.23
CA ASN A 688 13.75 -21.19 16.06
C ASN A 688 13.30 -19.78 16.50
N THR A 689 13.13 -19.56 17.80
CA THR A 689 12.82 -18.25 18.41
C THR A 689 14.05 -17.55 19.00
N LYS A 690 15.24 -18.11 18.82
CA LYS A 690 16.52 -17.49 19.22
C LYS A 690 16.95 -16.41 18.22
N MET A 691 17.79 -15.48 18.69
CA MET A 691 18.44 -14.44 17.86
C MET A 691 19.66 -14.95 17.06
N ASP A 692 20.08 -16.20 17.31
CA ASP A 692 21.20 -16.88 16.65
C ASP A 692 20.71 -18.12 15.88
N ASP A 693 21.49 -18.53 14.88
CA ASP A 693 21.29 -19.79 14.16
C ASP A 693 21.52 -20.99 15.09
N VAL A 694 20.77 -22.08 14.89
CA VAL A 694 20.83 -23.29 15.71
C VAL A 694 20.92 -24.54 14.83
N ASN A 695 21.87 -25.42 15.12
CA ASN A 695 21.95 -26.74 14.49
C ASN A 695 21.16 -27.77 15.33
N VAL A 696 20.28 -28.53 14.68
CA VAL A 696 19.40 -29.53 15.30
C VAL A 696 19.62 -30.89 14.64
N ASP A 697 19.80 -31.92 15.47
CA ASP A 697 19.88 -33.32 15.07
C ASP A 697 18.51 -33.99 15.24
N LEU A 698 17.87 -34.34 14.11
CA LEU A 698 16.60 -35.08 14.06
C LEU A 698 16.84 -36.60 13.90
N GLN A 699 18.03 -37.08 14.22
CA GLN A 699 18.46 -38.47 14.18
C GLN A 699 18.33 -39.06 12.77
N GLN A 700 17.34 -39.94 12.58
CA GLN A 700 17.10 -40.65 11.31
C GLN A 700 16.61 -39.70 10.21
N ASP A 701 16.07 -38.54 10.58
CA ASP A 701 15.56 -37.52 9.67
C ASP A 701 16.62 -36.49 9.25
N GLY A 702 17.84 -36.56 9.83
CA GLY A 702 19.01 -35.76 9.44
C GLY A 702 19.31 -34.54 10.32
N ASN A 703 20.37 -33.82 9.95
CA ASN A 703 20.86 -32.62 10.64
C ASN A 703 20.45 -31.35 9.90
N TYR A 704 19.88 -30.37 10.62
CA TYR A 704 19.39 -29.12 10.05
C TYR A 704 20.04 -27.92 10.72
N SER A 705 20.49 -26.96 9.92
CA SER A 705 20.83 -25.61 10.40
C SER A 705 19.61 -24.71 10.23
N VAL A 706 19.08 -24.24 11.36
CA VAL A 706 17.85 -23.44 11.46
C VAL A 706 18.24 -21.99 11.75
N PRO A 707 18.09 -21.07 10.79
CA PRO A 707 18.45 -19.66 10.99
C PRO A 707 17.74 -19.03 12.19
N ALA A 708 18.35 -18.00 12.75
CA ALA A 708 17.78 -17.13 13.78
C ALA A 708 16.35 -16.67 13.42
N TRP A 709 15.45 -16.65 14.40
CA TRP A 709 14.08 -16.15 14.26
C TRP A 709 13.36 -16.65 12.98
N SER A 710 13.44 -17.96 12.72
CA SER A 710 12.96 -18.57 11.48
C SER A 710 12.19 -19.88 11.71
N VAL A 711 11.39 -20.28 10.71
CA VAL A 711 10.77 -21.61 10.66
C VAL A 711 11.20 -22.32 9.38
N SER A 712 11.77 -23.51 9.50
CA SER A 712 11.95 -24.45 8.37
C SER A 712 10.74 -25.39 8.27
N ILE A 713 10.22 -25.57 7.06
CA ILE A 713 9.18 -26.55 6.73
C ILE A 713 9.83 -27.71 6.00
N LEU A 714 9.69 -28.90 6.56
CA LEU A 714 10.30 -30.13 6.07
C LEU A 714 9.22 -31.10 5.57
N GLN A 715 9.27 -31.47 4.28
CA GLN A 715 8.50 -32.57 3.73
C GLN A 715 9.07 -33.90 4.26
N ASP A 716 8.19 -34.82 4.66
CA ASP A 716 8.49 -36.12 5.26
C ASP A 716 9.48 -36.06 6.44
N CYS A 717 9.60 -34.87 7.03
CA CYS A 717 10.57 -34.44 8.03
C CYS A 717 12.05 -34.53 7.61
N ASN A 718 12.37 -34.92 6.37
CA ASN A 718 13.74 -35.16 5.88
C ASN A 718 14.18 -34.26 4.70
N GLN A 719 13.30 -33.41 4.17
CA GLN A 719 13.61 -32.50 3.06
C GLN A 719 13.10 -31.08 3.35
N GLU A 720 13.99 -30.09 3.50
CA GLU A 720 13.58 -28.69 3.62
C GLU A 720 12.99 -28.18 2.30
N ILE A 721 11.69 -27.87 2.31
CA ILE A 721 10.97 -27.32 1.15
C ILE A 721 10.80 -25.79 1.23
N TYR A 722 10.97 -25.21 2.43
CA TYR A 722 10.89 -23.77 2.67
C TYR A 722 11.54 -23.38 4.01
N ASN A 723 12.12 -22.18 4.10
CA ASN A 723 12.49 -21.55 5.37
C ASN A 723 12.18 -20.05 5.33
N THR A 724 11.71 -19.49 6.44
CA THR A 724 11.21 -18.10 6.52
C THR A 724 12.32 -17.03 6.51
N ALA A 725 13.58 -17.37 6.78
CA ALA A 725 14.72 -16.46 6.65
C ALA A 725 15.45 -16.60 5.29
N LYS A 726 15.29 -17.71 4.56
CA LYS A 726 15.94 -17.96 3.26
C LYS A 726 15.20 -17.26 2.10
N VAL A 727 15.36 -15.94 1.98
CA VAL A 727 14.70 -15.09 0.97
C VAL A 727 15.33 -15.25 -0.42
N ASN A 728 15.01 -16.35 -1.09
CA ASN A 728 15.54 -16.66 -2.42
C ASN A 728 14.66 -16.04 -3.55
N VAL A 729 14.38 -14.74 -3.51
CA VAL A 729 13.57 -14.04 -4.55
C VAL A 729 14.24 -12.75 -5.02
N GLN A 730 14.23 -12.53 -6.34
CA GLN A 730 14.80 -11.34 -6.97
C GLN A 730 14.01 -10.07 -6.59
N THR A 731 14.72 -9.10 -6.02
CA THR A 731 14.29 -7.70 -5.86
C THR A 731 14.70 -6.90 -7.11
N SER A 732 13.75 -6.68 -8.02
CA SER A 732 13.89 -5.87 -9.25
C SER A 732 13.22 -4.50 -9.08
N LEU A 733 13.38 -3.47 -9.95
CA LEU A 733 12.84 -2.12 -9.73
C LEU A 733 11.75 -1.61 -10.74
N ILE A 734 10.75 -0.85 -10.25
CA ILE A 734 9.72 -0.01 -10.91
C ILE A 734 10.16 1.44 -10.69
N VAL A 735 9.95 2.31 -11.67
CA VAL A 735 10.22 3.75 -11.56
C VAL A 735 9.02 4.53 -12.06
N LYS A 736 8.66 5.62 -11.37
CA LYS A 736 7.60 6.54 -11.78
C LYS A 736 8.15 7.48 -12.86
N LYS A 737 7.79 7.22 -14.11
CA LYS A 737 8.26 7.98 -15.29
C LYS A 737 7.41 9.22 -15.54
N LEU A 738 8.03 10.27 -16.07
CA LEU A 738 7.31 11.35 -16.77
C LEU A 738 6.87 10.87 -18.17
N GLN A 739 5.88 11.55 -18.74
CA GLN A 739 5.39 11.26 -20.09
C GLN A 739 6.37 11.78 -21.14
N GLU A 740 6.95 10.88 -21.94
CA GLU A 740 7.75 11.22 -23.11
C GLU A 740 6.93 11.05 -24.39
N ASN A 741 6.94 12.12 -25.19
CA ASN A 741 6.53 12.23 -26.60
C ASN A 741 5.13 11.74 -27.01
N ASP A 742 4.33 12.72 -27.46
CA ASP A 742 4.13 12.83 -28.91
C ASP A 742 4.33 14.30 -29.35
N THR A 743 4.58 14.52 -30.64
CA THR A 743 4.99 15.84 -31.17
C THR A 743 4.06 17.01 -30.79
N PRO A 744 4.59 18.22 -30.52
CA PRO A 744 3.77 19.34 -30.05
C PRO A 744 2.83 19.86 -31.14
N GLN A 745 1.55 19.52 -31.06
CA GLN A 745 0.52 20.27 -31.78
C GLN A 745 0.36 21.67 -31.20
N LYS A 746 0.43 22.65 -32.10
CA LYS A 746 0.35 24.09 -31.78
C LYS A 746 -1.10 24.45 -31.48
N LEU A 747 -1.46 24.52 -30.19
CA LEU A 747 -2.82 24.84 -29.76
C LEU A 747 -3.20 26.30 -30.05
N SER A 748 -4.44 26.50 -30.49
CA SER A 748 -5.07 27.79 -30.77
C SER A 748 -5.72 28.37 -29.53
N TRP A 749 -5.59 29.68 -29.34
CA TRP A 749 -6.20 30.42 -28.22
C TRP A 749 -7.54 31.02 -28.64
N GLU A 750 -8.56 30.86 -27.80
CA GLU A 750 -9.77 31.68 -27.85
C GLU A 750 -9.91 32.45 -26.53
N TRP A 751 -10.33 33.71 -26.63
CA TRP A 751 -10.57 34.60 -25.49
C TRP A 751 -11.97 35.19 -25.64
N ALA A 752 -12.65 35.41 -24.51
CA ALA A 752 -13.97 36.04 -24.46
C ALA A 752 -13.93 37.26 -23.52
N PRO A 753 -14.32 38.47 -23.96
CA PRO A 753 -14.38 39.63 -23.10
C PRO A 753 -15.61 39.61 -22.19
N GLU A 754 -15.48 40.22 -21.01
CA GLU A 754 -16.55 40.29 -20.00
C GLU A 754 -17.71 41.20 -20.46
N PRO A 755 -18.98 40.75 -20.41
CA PRO A 755 -20.14 41.56 -20.79
C PRO A 755 -20.49 42.58 -19.69
N THR A 756 -19.76 43.71 -19.66
CA THR A 756 -19.89 44.77 -18.64
C THR A 756 -21.09 45.70 -18.82
N LYS A 757 -21.98 45.48 -19.79
CA LYS A 757 -23.09 46.41 -20.11
C LYS A 757 -24.39 46.24 -19.33
N ALA A 758 -24.54 45.22 -18.49
CA ALA A 758 -25.76 45.01 -17.69
C ALA A 758 -25.75 45.71 -16.30
N ALA A 759 -24.58 46.03 -15.75
CA ALA A 759 -24.45 46.56 -14.39
C ALA A 759 -24.67 48.07 -14.23
N LEU A 760 -24.93 48.79 -15.34
CA LEU A 760 -25.16 50.25 -15.36
C LEU A 760 -26.64 50.67 -15.45
N LEU A 761 -27.57 49.73 -15.55
CA LEU A 761 -29.01 49.98 -15.59
C LEU A 761 -29.67 49.40 -14.34
N GLY A 762 -29.54 50.13 -13.23
CA GLY A 762 -30.04 49.70 -11.92
C GLY A 762 -31.55 49.45 -11.90
N ARG A 763 -31.93 48.18 -11.84
CA ARG A 763 -33.21 47.71 -11.30
C ARG A 763 -32.87 46.65 -10.26
N GLY A 764 -33.23 46.95 -9.00
CA GLY A 764 -32.95 46.10 -7.84
C GLY A 764 -33.97 44.99 -7.63
#